data_AF-A0A2T0SUE8-F1
#
_entry.id   AF-A0A2T0SUE8-F1
#
_cell.length_a   1.000
_cell.length_b   1.000
_cell.length_c   1.000
_cell.angle_alpha   90.00
_cell.angle_beta   90.00
_cell.angle_gamma   90.00
#
_symmetry.space_group_name_H-M   'P 1'
#
loop_
_entity.id
_entity.type
_entity.pdbx_description
1 polymer ?
#
loop_
_entity_poly.entity_id
_entity_poly.type
_entity_poly.pdbx_seq_one_letter_code
_entity_poly.pdbx_strand_id
1 'polypeptide(L)'
;MPYFFIANLYPFNNTSEKVFYNEHDVYSLSIKNKELVEFLENSVELKDGYIDFKKDYLSKISNEDELKKNKDSLIYVTDVLNYSAINTIKFEDFRNFPKKVLLYNTTKRDCECFTCLIGQLKLDKLIDKLLITDITDASDLQEDARLAYSHYKCGNIYQSYNLFEEIAQKAWHTGKYVVYFICKFNLKRLGHIIHWKEYKNLSSDLIQEISSKAEKIDLDAVYRHTNEISKEEAQLMKIIRDDEILDKASGYVADEYEKIKQIRKSLDNGSSTTTASRSEHVIDFHLITVDMFYNRNFIVNDVFSEYIDMYNTGVKALLLNYANYRDYSQEQISLDYEFCFYFIYYGKYSELKNTIAEYKIKDLHLDVESEEKVYDIIVNYYKSFIGNSGTFGRHEVNHKIYNQINKSSFDYKFVDIFDNISLLLGIIDFGKDKFKIISENLLNALKYTDIFHPSNVINLEYVFIGNTGYIDSEFGQNLLEILCDKPKLFTKEILDYVVHAFIDKDDSKKINNLDLINAVIETLESRSREVHSKTVSYLERIYKIVSSEHKQVIVDKAMDRLGKEFSNREYWDYVMNGIIKYDTFFDKYLENILSNSYQIHSYEFDYLFVGKKRTKPDMHFEFINFIRLLYKFDLLEKYNDVKDSFVDLRDYMIFYLNPERFDCENFKVEWLFCTYEPSVHRALSKISFVKSAFDSFIKEKKGAEYLELYTEYYL
;
A
#
# COMPACT_ATOMS: atom_id res chain seq x y z
N MET A 1 -17.84 -23.20 9.95
CA MET A 1 -18.34 -24.07 8.86
C MET A 1 -18.83 -23.19 7.69
N PRO A 2 -18.98 -23.69 6.46
CA PRO A 2 -19.55 -22.89 5.35
C PRO A 2 -21.05 -22.63 5.55
N TYR A 3 -21.55 -21.43 5.25
CA TYR A 3 -22.97 -21.07 5.43
C TYR A 3 -23.92 -21.97 4.61
N PHE A 4 -23.58 -22.26 3.35
CA PHE A 4 -24.38 -23.11 2.46
C PHE A 4 -24.42 -24.57 2.93
N PHE A 5 -23.40 -25.01 3.68
CA PHE A 5 -23.37 -26.32 4.29
C PHE A 5 -24.31 -26.35 5.50
N ILE A 6 -24.23 -25.36 6.40
CA ILE A 6 -25.09 -25.22 7.58
C ILE A 6 -26.58 -25.20 7.19
N ALA A 7 -26.94 -24.50 6.11
CA ALA A 7 -28.31 -24.42 5.62
C ALA A 7 -28.97 -25.78 5.37
N ASN A 8 -28.16 -26.82 5.12
CA ASN A 8 -28.61 -28.18 4.82
C ASN A 8 -28.52 -29.14 6.00
N LEU A 9 -28.07 -28.69 7.19
CA LEU A 9 -27.96 -29.51 8.40
C LEU A 9 -29.22 -29.42 9.26
N TYR A 10 -29.49 -30.47 10.03
CA TYR A 10 -30.41 -30.38 11.17
C TYR A 10 -29.78 -29.48 12.27
N PRO A 11 -30.53 -28.59 12.94
CA PRO A 11 -31.98 -28.40 12.86
C PRO A 11 -32.47 -27.40 11.80
N PHE A 12 -31.59 -26.77 11.02
CA PHE A 12 -31.94 -25.72 10.05
C PHE A 12 -32.79 -26.27 8.88
N ASN A 13 -32.47 -27.48 8.43
CA ASN A 13 -33.25 -28.23 7.47
C ASN A 13 -33.74 -29.54 8.08
N ASN A 14 -35.05 -29.62 8.33
CA ASN A 14 -35.73 -30.84 8.78
C ASN A 14 -36.47 -31.56 7.63
N THR A 15 -36.21 -31.16 6.38
CA THR A 15 -36.78 -31.75 5.16
C THR A 15 -35.72 -32.54 4.39
N SER A 16 -36.15 -33.41 3.47
CA SER A 16 -35.23 -34.13 2.57
C SER A 16 -34.77 -33.27 1.37
N GLU A 17 -35.38 -32.11 1.15
CA GLU A 17 -35.05 -31.21 0.05
C GLU A 17 -33.80 -30.39 0.38
N LYS A 18 -32.89 -30.25 -0.58
CA LYS A 18 -31.76 -29.32 -0.42
C LYS A 18 -32.25 -27.87 -0.37
N VAL A 19 -31.64 -27.09 0.51
CA VAL A 19 -31.78 -25.64 0.55
C VAL A 19 -30.69 -25.06 -0.34
N PHE A 20 -31.10 -24.26 -1.33
CA PHE A 20 -30.19 -23.48 -2.16
C PHE A 20 -30.06 -22.10 -1.54
N TYR A 21 -28.82 -21.66 -1.29
CA TYR A 21 -28.57 -20.36 -0.72
C TYR A 21 -28.59 -19.29 -1.81
N ASN A 22 -29.26 -18.17 -1.54
CA ASN A 22 -29.20 -17.00 -2.40
C ASN A 22 -28.03 -16.13 -1.97
N GLU A 23 -26.99 -16.06 -2.79
CA GLU A 23 -25.75 -15.34 -2.48
C GLU A 23 -25.94 -13.81 -2.37
N HIS A 24 -27.05 -13.28 -2.87
CA HIS A 24 -27.42 -11.88 -2.66
C HIS A 24 -28.10 -11.60 -1.31
N ASP A 25 -28.47 -12.66 -0.57
CA ASP A 25 -29.01 -12.56 0.79
C ASP A 25 -27.88 -12.69 1.81
N VAL A 26 -26.96 -11.73 1.77
CA VAL A 26 -25.76 -11.71 2.59
C VAL A 26 -26.08 -11.78 4.09
N TYR A 27 -25.21 -12.43 4.84
CA TYR A 27 -25.32 -12.59 6.29
C TYR A 27 -26.60 -13.26 6.82
N SER A 28 -27.39 -13.90 5.94
CA SER A 28 -28.74 -14.37 6.26
C SER A 28 -28.92 -15.84 5.89
N LEU A 29 -29.19 -16.69 6.86
CA LEU A 29 -29.49 -18.10 6.63
C LEU A 29 -30.99 -18.30 6.41
N SER A 30 -31.36 -18.71 5.20
CA SER A 30 -32.71 -19.21 4.90
C SER A 30 -32.84 -20.64 5.39
N ILE A 31 -33.87 -20.93 6.19
CA ILE A 31 -34.08 -22.24 6.81
C ILE A 31 -35.48 -22.78 6.53
N LYS A 32 -35.60 -24.13 6.50
CA LYS A 32 -36.86 -24.85 6.25
C LYS A 32 -37.53 -25.37 7.53
N ASN A 33 -36.89 -25.19 8.69
CA ASN A 33 -37.49 -25.54 9.98
C ASN A 33 -38.27 -24.35 10.57
N LYS A 34 -39.59 -24.36 10.39
CA LYS A 34 -40.51 -23.34 10.91
C LYS A 34 -40.49 -23.26 12.44
N GLU A 35 -40.46 -24.39 13.12
CA GLU A 35 -40.49 -24.46 14.59
C GLU A 35 -39.27 -23.78 15.21
N LEU A 36 -38.10 -23.92 14.58
CA LEU A 36 -36.89 -23.26 15.02
C LEU A 36 -36.99 -21.73 14.91
N VAL A 37 -37.53 -21.20 13.80
CA VAL A 37 -37.71 -19.75 13.64
C VAL A 37 -38.71 -19.22 14.67
N GLU A 38 -39.84 -19.89 14.85
CA GLU A 38 -40.85 -19.49 15.84
C GLU A 38 -40.30 -19.57 17.27
N PHE A 39 -39.47 -20.57 17.58
CA PHE A 39 -38.78 -20.67 18.86
C PHE A 39 -37.87 -19.46 19.09
N LEU A 40 -36.97 -19.17 18.14
CA LEU A 40 -36.02 -18.06 18.26
C LEU A 40 -36.74 -16.71 18.33
N GLU A 41 -37.74 -16.49 17.48
CA GLU A 41 -38.53 -15.25 17.47
C GLU A 41 -39.24 -15.00 18.81
N ASN A 42 -39.83 -16.04 19.40
CA ASN A 42 -40.61 -15.90 20.63
C ASN A 42 -39.78 -15.96 21.90
N SER A 43 -38.62 -16.61 21.87
CA SER A 43 -37.85 -16.93 23.07
C SER A 43 -36.58 -16.11 23.21
N VAL A 44 -36.07 -15.52 22.13
CA VAL A 44 -34.76 -14.85 22.09
C VAL A 44 -34.92 -13.37 21.74
N GLU A 45 -34.09 -12.52 22.34
CA GLU A 45 -33.99 -11.09 22.05
C GLU A 45 -32.53 -10.63 21.97
N LEU A 46 -32.29 -9.56 21.18
CA LEU A 46 -31.02 -8.85 21.17
C LEU A 46 -31.09 -7.72 22.20
N LYS A 47 -30.26 -7.80 23.24
CA LYS A 47 -30.20 -6.82 24.32
C LYS A 47 -28.77 -6.35 24.53
N ASP A 48 -28.55 -5.05 24.42
CA ASP A 48 -27.24 -4.40 24.62
C ASP A 48 -26.12 -5.02 23.76
N GLY A 49 -26.46 -5.52 22.56
CA GLY A 49 -25.54 -6.17 21.63
C GLY A 49 -25.27 -7.66 21.91
N TYR A 50 -26.05 -8.28 22.80
CA TYR A 50 -25.97 -9.71 23.12
C TYR A 50 -27.30 -10.40 22.88
N ILE A 51 -27.20 -11.66 22.49
CA ILE A 51 -28.38 -12.52 22.46
C ILE A 51 -28.68 -13.03 23.88
N ASP A 52 -29.91 -12.82 24.33
CA ASP A 52 -30.42 -13.41 25.57
C ASP A 52 -31.83 -13.98 25.36
N PHE A 53 -32.29 -14.79 26.30
CA PHE A 53 -33.68 -15.22 26.31
C PHE A 53 -34.59 -14.11 26.84
N LYS A 54 -35.77 -13.97 26.23
CA LYS A 54 -36.83 -13.09 26.71
C LYS A 54 -37.27 -13.49 28.11
N LYS A 55 -37.67 -12.49 28.91
CA LYS A 55 -38.18 -12.70 30.28
C LYS A 55 -39.29 -13.76 30.37
N ASP A 56 -40.20 -13.78 29.41
CA ASP A 56 -41.31 -14.74 29.39
C ASP A 56 -40.83 -16.18 29.22
N TYR A 57 -39.75 -16.40 28.46
CA TYR A 57 -39.14 -17.72 28.32
C TYR A 57 -38.37 -18.10 29.58
N LEU A 58 -37.59 -17.17 30.14
CA LEU A 58 -36.86 -17.36 31.39
C LEU A 58 -37.80 -17.75 32.55
N SER A 59 -38.99 -17.15 32.63
CA SER A 59 -39.97 -17.44 33.68
C SER A 59 -40.53 -18.88 33.68
N LYS A 60 -40.33 -19.61 32.58
CA LYS A 60 -40.76 -21.02 32.42
C LYS A 60 -39.71 -22.02 32.89
N ILE A 61 -38.47 -21.58 33.13
CA ILE A 61 -37.35 -22.44 33.54
C ILE A 61 -37.14 -22.26 35.05
N SER A 62 -37.57 -23.27 35.82
CA SER A 62 -37.52 -23.22 37.29
C SER A 62 -36.13 -23.56 37.86
N ASN A 63 -35.24 -24.15 37.06
CA ASN A 63 -33.93 -24.66 37.49
C ASN A 63 -32.80 -23.72 37.01
N GLU A 64 -32.02 -23.18 37.95
CA GLU A 64 -30.91 -22.26 37.66
C GLU A 64 -29.78 -22.90 36.84
N ASP A 65 -29.46 -24.19 37.07
CA ASP A 65 -28.42 -24.90 36.31
C ASP A 65 -28.84 -25.13 34.86
N GLU A 66 -30.12 -25.48 34.66
CA GLU A 66 -30.71 -25.64 33.33
C GLU A 66 -30.75 -24.31 32.58
N LEU A 67 -31.10 -23.23 33.28
CA LEU A 67 -31.10 -21.88 32.74
C LEU A 67 -29.70 -21.47 32.27
N LYS A 68 -28.69 -21.69 33.12
CA LYS A 68 -27.30 -21.40 32.78
C LYS A 68 -26.84 -22.20 31.57
N LYS A 69 -27.10 -23.51 31.56
CA LYS A 69 -26.76 -24.40 30.43
C LYS A 69 -27.42 -23.95 29.13
N ASN A 70 -28.69 -23.55 29.17
CA ASN A 70 -29.40 -23.07 27.98
C ASN A 70 -28.82 -21.74 27.48
N LYS A 71 -28.47 -20.81 28.38
CA LYS A 71 -27.80 -19.55 28.01
C LYS A 71 -26.43 -19.81 27.38
N ASP A 72 -25.61 -20.64 28.00
CA ASP A 72 -24.28 -21.00 27.49
C ASP A 72 -24.40 -21.67 26.10
N SER A 73 -25.41 -22.52 25.90
CA SER A 73 -25.67 -23.17 24.62
C SER A 73 -26.14 -22.19 23.54
N LEU A 74 -27.02 -21.24 23.88
CA LEU A 74 -27.47 -20.19 22.97
C LEU A 74 -26.29 -19.33 22.51
N ILE A 75 -25.46 -18.87 23.45
CA ILE A 75 -24.25 -18.09 23.16
C ILE A 75 -23.33 -18.89 22.23
N TYR A 76 -23.04 -20.15 22.57
CA TYR A 76 -22.19 -21.01 21.74
C TYR A 76 -22.72 -21.17 20.31
N VAL A 77 -24.02 -21.47 20.13
CA VAL A 77 -24.63 -21.63 18.80
C VAL A 77 -24.58 -20.32 18.02
N THR A 78 -24.87 -19.19 18.67
CA THR A 78 -24.77 -17.87 18.05
C THR A 78 -23.36 -17.57 17.60
N ASP A 79 -22.36 -17.81 18.45
CA ASP A 79 -20.96 -17.58 18.10
C ASP A 79 -20.53 -18.44 16.91
N VAL A 80 -20.94 -19.72 16.87
CA VAL A 80 -20.69 -20.62 15.73
C VAL A 80 -21.34 -20.10 14.44
N LEU A 81 -22.57 -19.59 14.51
CA LEU A 81 -23.25 -19.00 13.35
C LEU A 81 -22.58 -17.70 12.89
N ASN A 82 -22.20 -16.83 13.82
CA ASN A 82 -21.48 -15.59 13.52
C ASN A 82 -20.10 -15.91 12.90
N TYR A 83 -19.39 -16.95 13.36
CA TYR A 83 -18.15 -17.45 12.72
C TYR A 83 -18.36 -18.14 11.37
N SER A 84 -19.60 -18.27 10.94
CA SER A 84 -20.00 -18.74 9.62
C SER A 84 -20.60 -17.61 8.78
N ALA A 85 -20.37 -16.35 9.18
CA ALA A 85 -20.94 -15.15 8.58
C ALA A 85 -22.49 -15.17 8.52
N ILE A 86 -23.14 -15.79 9.51
CA ILE A 86 -24.61 -15.82 9.63
C ILE A 86 -25.02 -14.96 10.81
N ASN A 87 -25.64 -13.82 10.51
CA ASN A 87 -26.14 -12.86 11.49
C ASN A 87 -27.66 -12.76 11.52
N THR A 88 -28.34 -13.41 10.57
CA THR A 88 -29.80 -13.43 10.50
C THR A 88 -30.28 -14.82 10.15
N ILE A 89 -31.37 -15.28 10.77
CA ILE A 89 -32.10 -16.47 10.34
C ILE A 89 -33.48 -16.04 9.83
N LYS A 90 -33.91 -16.63 8.70
CA LYS A 90 -35.25 -16.41 8.15
C LYS A 90 -35.89 -17.71 7.68
N PHE A 91 -37.22 -17.77 7.77
CA PHE A 91 -37.99 -18.89 7.25
C PHE A 91 -38.28 -18.71 5.75
N GLU A 92 -38.07 -19.77 4.96
CA GLU A 92 -38.36 -19.78 3.53
C GLU A 92 -39.87 -20.02 3.27
N ASP A 93 -40.70 -18.98 3.43
CA ASP A 93 -42.11 -18.98 3.00
C ASP A 93 -42.36 -17.91 1.93
N PHE A 94 -42.56 -18.37 0.69
CA PHE A 94 -42.80 -17.50 -0.47
C PHE A 94 -44.12 -16.71 -0.40
N ARG A 95 -45.02 -16.99 0.55
CA ARG A 95 -46.35 -16.38 0.62
C ARG A 95 -46.50 -15.28 1.67
N ASN A 96 -45.53 -15.14 2.59
CA ASN A 96 -45.56 -14.15 3.67
C ASN A 96 -44.27 -13.32 3.68
N PHE A 97 -44.30 -12.10 4.23
CA PHE A 97 -43.06 -11.36 4.49
C PHE A 97 -42.14 -12.20 5.40
N PRO A 98 -40.90 -12.49 4.99
CA PRO A 98 -40.02 -13.38 5.74
C PRO A 98 -39.72 -12.74 7.10
N LYS A 99 -40.12 -13.43 8.16
CA LYS A 99 -39.76 -13.06 9.53
C LYS A 99 -38.25 -13.27 9.70
N LYS A 100 -37.58 -12.27 10.27
CA LYS A 100 -36.12 -12.25 10.46
C LYS A 100 -35.78 -12.24 11.94
N VAL A 101 -34.91 -13.14 12.36
CA VAL A 101 -34.31 -13.12 13.70
C VAL A 101 -32.87 -12.67 13.57
N LEU A 102 -32.53 -11.56 14.20
CA LEU A 102 -31.15 -11.08 14.28
C LEU A 102 -30.38 -11.92 15.30
N LEU A 103 -29.28 -12.50 14.86
CA LEU A 103 -28.36 -13.25 15.68
C LEU A 103 -26.98 -12.59 15.62
N TYR A 104 -26.70 -11.63 16.49
CA TYR A 104 -25.41 -10.92 16.46
C TYR A 104 -24.91 -10.67 17.87
N ASN A 105 -23.66 -11.08 18.14
CA ASN A 105 -22.94 -10.74 19.37
C ASN A 105 -21.88 -9.66 19.06
N THR A 106 -22.03 -8.46 19.62
CA THR A 106 -21.16 -7.29 19.35
C THR A 106 -19.88 -7.25 20.19
N THR A 107 -19.49 -8.33 20.89
CA THR A 107 -18.51 -8.19 21.98
C THR A 107 -17.13 -7.75 21.53
N LYS A 108 -16.84 -6.47 21.76
CA LYS A 108 -15.51 -5.93 22.04
C LYS A 108 -15.01 -6.58 23.34
N ARG A 109 -14.09 -7.54 23.21
CA ARG A 109 -13.19 -7.90 24.31
C ARG A 109 -11.78 -7.56 23.87
N ASP A 110 -11.02 -6.93 24.76
CA ASP A 110 -9.55 -6.90 24.67
C ASP A 110 -9.06 -8.34 24.81
N CYS A 111 -9.00 -9.04 23.68
CA CYS A 111 -8.60 -10.43 23.60
C CYS A 111 -7.12 -10.50 23.23
N GLU A 112 -6.33 -11.18 24.05
CA GLU A 112 -4.91 -11.44 23.78
C GLU A 112 -4.67 -12.90 23.34
N CYS A 113 -5.67 -13.54 22.71
CA CYS A 113 -5.45 -14.83 22.05
C CYS A 113 -4.54 -14.65 20.82
N PHE A 114 -3.91 -15.73 20.35
CA PHE A 114 -2.98 -15.65 19.23
C PHE A 114 -3.59 -14.99 17.98
N THR A 115 -4.83 -15.36 17.63
CA THR A 115 -5.55 -14.80 16.47
C THR A 115 -5.76 -13.30 16.60
N CYS A 116 -6.14 -12.81 17.80
CA CYS A 116 -6.33 -11.38 18.04
C CYS A 116 -5.01 -10.62 18.04
N LEU A 117 -3.93 -11.18 18.60
CA LEU A 117 -2.60 -10.56 18.54
C LEU A 117 -2.07 -10.45 17.10
N ILE A 118 -2.29 -11.50 16.28
CA ILE A 118 -1.96 -11.49 14.84
C ILE A 118 -2.75 -10.40 14.13
N GLY A 119 -4.08 -10.36 14.31
CA GLY A 119 -4.96 -9.40 13.63
C GLY A 119 -4.77 -7.95 14.07
N GLN A 120 -4.25 -7.73 15.28
CA GLN A 120 -3.94 -6.39 15.80
C GLN A 120 -2.49 -5.96 15.57
N LEU A 121 -1.66 -6.79 14.91
CA LEU A 121 -0.22 -6.58 14.74
C LEU A 121 0.53 -6.32 16.06
N LYS A 122 0.10 -6.97 17.16
CA LYS A 122 0.78 -6.95 18.47
C LYS A 122 1.84 -8.07 18.51
N LEU A 123 2.88 -7.92 17.69
CA LEU A 123 3.80 -9.00 17.34
C LEU A 123 4.76 -9.36 18.48
N ASP A 124 5.16 -8.39 19.28
CA ASP A 124 6.01 -8.58 20.45
C ASP A 124 5.36 -9.55 21.45
N LYS A 125 4.11 -9.29 21.80
CA LYS A 125 3.28 -10.13 22.67
C LYS A 125 3.01 -11.50 22.04
N LEU A 126 2.78 -11.52 20.72
CA LEU A 126 2.57 -12.76 19.97
C LEU A 126 3.79 -13.67 20.08
N ILE A 127 4.99 -13.15 19.82
CA ILE A 127 6.24 -13.93 19.89
C ILE A 127 6.48 -14.42 21.32
N ASP A 128 6.28 -13.57 22.33
CA ASP A 128 6.41 -13.99 23.74
C ASP A 128 5.50 -15.15 24.07
N LYS A 129 4.24 -15.08 23.63
CA LYS A 129 3.28 -16.14 23.85
C LYS A 129 3.65 -17.43 23.13
N LEU A 130 4.19 -17.34 21.90
CA LEU A 130 4.66 -18.50 21.14
C LEU A 130 5.87 -19.19 21.78
N LEU A 131 6.73 -18.44 22.48
CA LEU A 131 7.94 -19.00 23.11
C LEU A 131 7.67 -19.79 24.40
N ILE A 132 6.50 -19.59 25.03
CA ILE A 132 6.17 -20.18 26.35
C ILE A 132 5.03 -21.20 26.30
N THR A 133 4.39 -21.39 25.15
CA THR A 133 3.22 -22.25 25.01
C THR A 133 3.63 -23.53 24.28
N ASP A 134 3.33 -24.67 24.88
CA ASP A 134 3.58 -26.01 24.33
C ASP A 134 2.31 -26.86 24.30
N ILE A 135 2.30 -27.88 23.43
CA ILE A 135 1.23 -28.89 23.38
C ILE A 135 1.45 -29.91 24.49
N THR A 136 0.36 -30.32 25.15
CA THR A 136 0.39 -31.38 26.16
C THR A 136 -0.70 -32.42 25.87
N ASP A 137 -0.61 -33.60 26.48
CA ASP A 137 -1.67 -34.61 26.33
C ASP A 137 -3.05 -34.10 26.80
N ALA A 138 -3.08 -33.16 27.75
CA ALA A 138 -4.29 -32.60 28.34
C ALA A 138 -4.80 -31.31 27.66
N SER A 139 -4.03 -30.71 26.74
CA SER A 139 -4.45 -29.47 26.07
C SER A 139 -5.62 -29.71 25.11
N ASP A 140 -6.39 -28.66 24.82
CA ASP A 140 -7.48 -28.74 23.86
C ASP A 140 -6.96 -28.70 22.41
N LEU A 141 -7.50 -29.56 21.53
CA LEU A 141 -7.06 -29.66 20.14
C LEU A 141 -7.24 -28.35 19.35
N GLN A 142 -8.25 -27.54 19.68
CA GLN A 142 -8.48 -26.26 19.02
C GLN A 142 -7.42 -25.24 19.43
N GLU A 143 -7.02 -25.22 20.70
CA GLU A 143 -5.92 -24.36 21.18
C GLU A 143 -4.56 -24.83 20.63
N ASP A 144 -4.33 -26.14 20.55
CA ASP A 144 -3.12 -26.70 19.92
C ASP A 144 -3.04 -26.31 18.43
N ALA A 145 -4.14 -26.44 17.69
CA ALA A 145 -4.21 -26.03 16.28
C ALA A 145 -4.01 -24.53 16.11
N ARG A 146 -4.55 -23.71 17.03
CA ARG A 146 -4.32 -22.26 17.07
C ARG A 146 -2.84 -21.94 17.27
N LEU A 147 -2.16 -22.64 18.18
CA LEU A 147 -0.72 -22.49 18.41
C LEU A 147 0.08 -22.81 17.14
N ALA A 148 -0.15 -23.99 16.55
CA ALA A 148 0.53 -24.43 15.33
C ALA A 148 0.33 -23.44 14.16
N TYR A 149 -0.90 -22.95 13.98
CA TYR A 149 -1.23 -21.94 12.98
C TYR A 149 -0.55 -20.59 13.22
N SER A 150 -0.40 -20.21 14.49
CA SER A 150 0.23 -18.94 14.87
C SER A 150 1.75 -18.99 14.66
N HIS A 151 2.37 -20.14 14.86
CA HIS A 151 3.75 -20.39 14.41
C HIS A 151 3.87 -20.18 12.90
N TYR A 152 2.97 -20.75 12.10
CA TYR A 152 2.93 -20.54 10.65
C TYR A 152 2.79 -19.05 10.29
N LYS A 153 1.86 -18.31 10.90
CA LYS A 153 1.65 -16.88 10.63
C LYS A 153 2.86 -16.02 10.97
N CYS A 154 3.70 -16.47 11.90
CA CYS A 154 4.97 -15.85 12.20
C CYS A 154 6.11 -16.33 11.28
N GLY A 155 5.87 -17.22 10.32
CA GLY A 155 6.92 -17.77 9.46
C GLY A 155 7.74 -18.89 10.11
N ASN A 156 7.31 -19.43 11.26
CA ASN A 156 7.91 -20.62 11.89
C ASN A 156 7.40 -21.91 11.22
N ILE A 157 7.72 -22.12 9.94
CA ILE A 157 7.08 -23.16 9.10
C ILE A 157 7.38 -24.58 9.61
N TYR A 158 8.63 -24.87 9.96
CA TYR A 158 9.08 -26.16 10.50
C TYR A 158 8.42 -26.46 11.85
N GLN A 159 8.43 -25.49 12.77
CA GLN A 159 7.77 -25.65 14.07
C GLN A 159 6.26 -25.90 13.88
N SER A 160 5.62 -25.14 12.99
CA SER A 160 4.21 -25.33 12.65
C SER A 160 3.96 -26.74 12.10
N TYR A 161 4.82 -27.23 11.21
CA TYR A 161 4.73 -28.58 10.64
C TYR A 161 4.78 -29.65 11.73
N ASN A 162 5.76 -29.59 12.64
CA ASN A 162 5.89 -30.57 13.73
C ASN A 162 4.68 -30.54 14.67
N LEU A 163 4.22 -29.35 15.05
CA LEU A 163 3.04 -29.21 15.91
C LEU A 163 1.79 -29.81 15.22
N PHE A 164 1.57 -29.57 13.92
CA PHE A 164 0.47 -30.20 13.20
C PHE A 164 0.61 -31.73 13.08
N GLU A 165 1.83 -32.27 13.07
CA GLU A 165 2.06 -33.72 13.12
C GLU A 165 1.64 -34.31 14.46
N GLU A 166 2.01 -33.67 15.58
CA GLU A 166 1.59 -34.05 16.94
C GLU A 166 0.07 -33.96 17.12
N ILE A 167 -0.54 -32.86 16.67
CA ILE A 167 -2.00 -32.66 16.72
C ILE A 167 -2.71 -33.73 15.89
N ALA A 168 -2.20 -34.08 14.72
CA ALA A 168 -2.78 -35.13 13.90
C ALA A 168 -2.81 -36.48 14.66
N GLN A 169 -1.72 -36.85 15.33
CA GLN A 169 -1.68 -38.08 16.13
C GLN A 169 -2.70 -38.04 17.27
N LYS A 170 -2.74 -36.94 18.02
CA LYS A 170 -3.70 -36.74 19.12
C LYS A 170 -5.15 -36.76 18.65
N ALA A 171 -5.47 -36.09 17.54
CA ALA A 171 -6.80 -36.06 16.94
C ALA A 171 -7.24 -37.44 16.47
N TRP A 172 -6.33 -38.24 15.90
CA TRP A 172 -6.61 -39.62 15.51
C TRP A 172 -6.96 -40.48 16.74
N HIS A 173 -6.16 -40.42 17.79
CA HIS A 173 -6.39 -41.22 19.02
C HIS A 173 -7.66 -40.84 19.79
N THR A 174 -8.11 -39.59 19.64
CA THR A 174 -9.32 -39.07 20.30
C THR A 174 -10.57 -39.13 19.40
N GLY A 175 -10.48 -39.74 18.21
CA GLY A 175 -11.59 -39.87 17.26
C GLY A 175 -12.05 -38.55 16.65
N LYS A 176 -11.22 -37.50 16.66
CA LYS A 176 -11.52 -36.17 16.10
C LYS A 176 -11.06 -36.09 14.64
N TYR A 177 -11.72 -36.85 13.78
CA TYR A 177 -11.28 -37.08 12.39
C TYR A 177 -11.28 -35.83 11.51
N VAL A 178 -12.19 -34.87 11.71
CA VAL A 178 -12.17 -33.59 10.96
C VAL A 178 -10.91 -32.78 11.28
N VAL A 179 -10.53 -32.72 12.56
CA VAL A 179 -9.30 -32.04 12.99
C VAL A 179 -8.08 -32.76 12.43
N TYR A 180 -8.06 -34.10 12.47
CA TYR A 180 -7.03 -34.91 11.84
C TYR A 180 -6.88 -34.60 10.35
N PHE A 181 -8.00 -34.54 9.62
CA PHE A 181 -8.02 -34.20 8.19
C PHE A 181 -7.45 -32.81 7.92
N ILE A 182 -7.85 -31.80 8.69
CA ILE A 182 -7.31 -30.43 8.59
C ILE A 182 -5.79 -30.43 8.84
N CYS A 183 -5.32 -31.17 9.85
CA CYS A 183 -3.88 -31.27 10.12
C CYS A 183 -3.13 -31.91 8.94
N LYS A 184 -3.66 -32.99 8.34
CA LYS A 184 -3.05 -33.61 7.14
C LYS A 184 -3.07 -32.67 5.93
N PHE A 185 -4.14 -31.90 5.74
CA PHE A 185 -4.21 -30.87 4.72
C PHE A 185 -3.14 -29.79 4.95
N ASN A 186 -3.02 -29.27 6.18
CA ASN A 186 -2.03 -28.27 6.54
C ASN A 186 -0.59 -28.79 6.39
N LEU A 187 -0.29 -30.02 6.80
CA LEU A 187 1.04 -30.64 6.61
C LEU A 187 1.43 -30.68 5.13
N LYS A 188 0.49 -31.02 4.25
CA LYS A 188 0.72 -31.02 2.80
C LYS A 188 1.07 -29.61 2.30
N ARG A 189 0.28 -28.61 2.70
CA ARG A 189 0.46 -27.20 2.33
C ARG A 189 1.78 -26.62 2.87
N LEU A 190 2.09 -26.88 4.14
CA LEU A 190 3.33 -26.44 4.79
C LEU A 190 4.57 -27.08 4.14
N GLY A 191 4.49 -28.36 3.76
CA GLY A 191 5.56 -29.03 3.04
C GLY A 191 5.85 -28.40 1.67
N HIS A 192 4.85 -27.82 1.00
CA HIS A 192 5.10 -27.09 -0.25
C HIS A 192 5.87 -25.78 -0.03
N ILE A 193 5.69 -25.11 1.12
CA ILE A 193 6.31 -23.81 1.38
C ILE A 193 7.55 -23.89 2.31
N ILE A 194 7.94 -25.08 2.77
CA ILE A 194 9.08 -25.26 3.69
C ILE A 194 10.43 -24.79 3.10
N HIS A 195 10.53 -24.71 1.77
CA HIS A 195 11.70 -24.19 1.07
C HIS A 195 11.87 -22.66 1.23
N TRP A 196 10.85 -21.96 1.73
CA TRP A 196 10.94 -20.54 2.10
C TRP A 196 11.74 -20.43 3.38
N LYS A 197 13.08 -20.40 3.21
CA LYS A 197 14.12 -20.43 4.24
C LYS A 197 13.69 -19.79 5.57
N GLU A 198 13.24 -20.64 6.49
CA GLU A 198 12.91 -20.24 7.86
C GLU A 198 14.18 -19.90 8.65
N TYR A 199 15.29 -20.56 8.35
CA TYR A 199 16.60 -20.25 8.91
C TYR A 199 17.66 -20.45 7.84
N LYS A 200 18.73 -19.67 7.88
CA LYS A 200 19.96 -19.95 7.11
C LYS A 200 20.59 -21.32 7.47
N ASN A 201 20.13 -21.94 8.56
CA ASN A 201 20.75 -23.11 9.19
C ASN A 201 19.94 -24.42 9.08
N LEU A 202 18.74 -24.43 8.48
CA LEU A 202 18.07 -25.70 8.19
C LEU A 202 18.84 -26.42 7.08
N SER A 203 19.19 -27.70 7.29
CA SER A 203 19.89 -28.49 6.29
C SER A 203 18.98 -28.75 5.09
N SER A 204 19.57 -28.77 3.89
CA SER A 204 18.86 -29.15 2.65
C SER A 204 18.18 -30.51 2.77
N ASP A 205 18.82 -31.45 3.47
CA ASP A 205 18.36 -32.82 3.63
C ASP A 205 17.06 -32.88 4.45
N LEU A 206 16.97 -32.08 5.52
CA LEU A 206 15.75 -32.00 6.35
C LEU A 206 14.59 -31.35 5.58
N ILE A 207 14.87 -30.28 4.82
CA ILE A 207 13.89 -29.63 3.94
C ILE A 207 13.35 -30.64 2.92
N GLN A 208 14.23 -31.42 2.29
CA GLN A 208 13.85 -32.45 1.32
C GLN A 208 13.05 -33.58 1.97
N GLU A 209 13.41 -33.99 3.18
CA GLU A 209 12.68 -35.00 3.95
C GLU A 209 11.23 -34.57 4.21
N ILE A 210 11.02 -33.35 4.71
CA ILE A 210 9.69 -32.80 5.00
C ILE A 210 8.86 -32.66 3.72
N SER A 211 9.45 -32.11 2.66
CA SER A 211 8.79 -32.00 1.35
C SER A 211 8.34 -33.37 0.84
N SER A 212 9.22 -34.37 0.93
CA SER A 212 8.93 -35.75 0.50
C SER A 212 7.86 -36.41 1.36
N LYS A 213 7.82 -36.14 2.68
CA LYS A 213 6.76 -36.62 3.58
C LYS A 213 5.41 -35.99 3.23
N ALA A 214 5.40 -34.67 2.98
CA ALA A 214 4.21 -33.92 2.63
C ALA A 214 3.61 -34.34 1.27
N GLU A 215 4.44 -34.57 0.25
CA GLU A 215 4.00 -35.04 -1.07
C GLU A 215 3.29 -36.40 -1.01
N LYS A 216 3.72 -37.28 -0.09
CA LYS A 216 3.12 -38.60 0.12
C LYS A 216 1.76 -38.55 0.82
N ILE A 217 1.32 -37.38 1.32
CA ILE A 217 0.00 -37.23 1.92
C ILE A 217 -1.07 -37.28 0.82
N ASP A 218 -1.70 -38.44 0.70
CA ASP A 218 -2.89 -38.66 -0.12
C ASP A 218 -4.15 -38.34 0.71
N LEU A 219 -4.72 -37.15 0.49
CA LEU A 219 -5.93 -36.71 1.17
C LEU A 219 -7.16 -37.57 0.83
N ASP A 220 -7.21 -38.18 -0.35
CA ASP A 220 -8.29 -39.11 -0.70
C ASP A 220 -8.16 -40.42 0.07
N ALA A 221 -6.93 -40.88 0.29
CA ALA A 221 -6.69 -41.99 1.20
C ALA A 221 -7.08 -41.61 2.63
N VAL A 222 -6.67 -40.45 3.14
CA VAL A 222 -7.06 -39.98 4.49
C VAL A 222 -8.58 -40.00 4.64
N TYR A 223 -9.29 -39.44 3.66
CA TYR A 223 -10.75 -39.42 3.60
C TYR A 223 -11.38 -40.83 3.57
N ARG A 224 -10.79 -41.77 2.84
CA ARG A 224 -11.31 -43.17 2.76
C ARG A 224 -11.06 -44.00 4.02
N HIS A 225 -10.00 -43.72 4.78
CA HIS A 225 -9.60 -44.53 5.94
C HIS A 225 -10.25 -44.08 7.26
N THR A 226 -10.93 -42.92 7.28
CA THR A 226 -11.76 -42.48 8.39
C THR A 226 -13.13 -43.16 8.33
N ASN A 227 -13.17 -44.45 8.72
CA ASN A 227 -14.36 -45.31 8.58
C ASN A 227 -15.52 -44.97 9.55
N GLU A 228 -15.31 -44.09 10.52
CA GLU A 228 -16.27 -43.77 11.59
C GLU A 228 -16.74 -42.30 11.53
N ILE A 229 -16.97 -41.75 10.33
CA ILE A 229 -17.46 -40.38 10.16
C ILE A 229 -18.90 -40.36 9.61
N SER A 230 -19.67 -39.36 10.06
CA SER A 230 -20.98 -39.06 9.52
C SER A 230 -20.89 -38.59 8.05
N LYS A 231 -22.02 -38.64 7.35
CA LYS A 231 -22.11 -38.15 5.96
C LYS A 231 -21.81 -36.65 5.87
N GLU A 232 -22.22 -35.91 6.89
CA GLU A 232 -22.02 -34.47 7.05
C GLU A 232 -20.52 -34.15 7.24
N GLU A 233 -19.83 -34.89 8.11
CA GLU A 233 -18.38 -34.75 8.30
C GLU A 233 -17.60 -35.09 7.02
N ALA A 234 -18.00 -36.16 6.32
CA ALA A 234 -17.41 -36.53 5.04
C ALA A 234 -17.59 -35.42 3.99
N GLN A 235 -18.78 -34.81 3.91
CA GLN A 235 -19.02 -33.68 3.01
C GLN A 235 -18.18 -32.46 3.38
N LEU A 236 -18.02 -32.14 4.66
CA LEU A 236 -17.16 -31.05 5.11
C LEU A 236 -15.69 -31.28 4.74
N MET A 237 -15.18 -32.50 4.91
CA MET A 237 -13.81 -32.84 4.48
C MET A 237 -13.63 -32.67 2.98
N LYS A 238 -14.64 -33.02 2.18
CA LYS A 238 -14.61 -32.79 0.73
C LYS A 238 -14.54 -31.30 0.39
N ILE A 239 -15.34 -30.47 1.06
CA ILE A 239 -15.31 -29.00 0.89
C ILE A 239 -13.91 -28.44 1.17
N ILE A 240 -13.24 -28.93 2.23
CA ILE A 240 -11.86 -28.54 2.56
C ILE A 240 -10.87 -29.02 1.50
N ARG A 241 -10.97 -30.30 1.10
CA ARG A 241 -10.08 -30.92 0.11
C ARG A 241 -10.10 -30.19 -1.22
N ASP A 242 -11.29 -29.82 -1.67
CA ASP A 242 -11.54 -29.23 -2.98
C ASP A 242 -11.42 -27.69 -2.96
N ASP A 243 -11.06 -27.08 -1.82
CA ASP A 243 -11.02 -25.61 -1.63
C ASP A 243 -12.30 -24.89 -2.11
N GLU A 244 -13.46 -25.57 -2.01
CA GLU A 244 -14.72 -25.16 -2.67
C GLU A 244 -15.19 -23.77 -2.24
N ILE A 245 -14.86 -23.32 -1.03
CA ILE A 245 -15.24 -22.00 -0.52
C ILE A 245 -14.43 -20.91 -1.21
N LEU A 246 -13.10 -21.10 -1.34
CA LEU A 246 -12.24 -20.13 -2.00
C LEU A 246 -12.58 -20.02 -3.49
N ASP A 247 -12.80 -21.17 -4.16
CA ASP A 247 -13.15 -21.21 -5.58
C ASP A 247 -14.47 -20.48 -5.85
N LYS A 248 -15.51 -20.73 -5.04
CA LYS A 248 -16.78 -20.03 -5.15
C LYS A 248 -16.63 -18.53 -4.90
N ALA A 249 -15.99 -18.15 -3.80
CA ALA A 249 -15.79 -16.75 -3.46
C ALA A 249 -15.02 -16.00 -4.56
N SER A 250 -13.99 -16.62 -5.13
CA SER A 250 -13.22 -16.07 -6.26
C SER A 250 -14.09 -15.83 -7.49
N GLY A 251 -14.96 -16.79 -7.84
CA GLY A 251 -15.92 -16.63 -8.93
C GLY A 251 -16.88 -15.44 -8.70
N TYR A 252 -17.49 -15.37 -7.52
CA TYR A 252 -18.43 -14.29 -7.19
C TYR A 252 -17.76 -12.91 -7.15
N VAL A 253 -16.59 -12.80 -6.53
CA VAL A 253 -15.84 -11.54 -6.46
C VAL A 253 -15.44 -11.07 -7.85
N ALA A 254 -15.00 -11.98 -8.74
CA ALA A 254 -14.66 -11.64 -10.12
C ALA A 254 -15.89 -11.16 -10.91
N ASP A 255 -17.01 -11.85 -10.79
CA ASP A 255 -18.26 -11.49 -11.47
C ASP A 255 -18.78 -10.12 -11.02
N GLU A 256 -18.78 -9.85 -9.72
CA GLU A 256 -19.19 -8.55 -9.16
C GLU A 256 -18.22 -7.43 -9.55
N TYR A 257 -16.91 -7.72 -9.58
CA TYR A 257 -15.92 -6.73 -10.03
C TYR A 257 -16.15 -6.32 -11.48
N GLU A 258 -16.44 -7.26 -12.39
CA GLU A 258 -16.75 -6.93 -13.78
C GLU A 258 -18.04 -6.11 -13.91
N LYS A 259 -19.07 -6.36 -13.08
CA LYS A 259 -20.27 -5.51 -13.03
C LYS A 259 -19.93 -4.08 -12.62
N ILE A 260 -19.11 -3.91 -11.58
CA ILE A 260 -18.65 -2.58 -11.12
C ILE A 260 -17.85 -1.86 -12.22
N LYS A 261 -16.98 -2.56 -12.97
CA LYS A 261 -16.28 -1.97 -14.12
C LYS A 261 -17.21 -1.53 -15.24
N GLN A 262 -18.27 -2.29 -15.51
CA GLN A 262 -19.27 -1.90 -16.50
C GLN A 262 -20.02 -0.62 -16.08
N ILE A 263 -20.32 -0.47 -14.79
CA ILE A 263 -20.87 0.77 -14.23
C ILE A 263 -19.90 1.92 -14.47
N ARG A 264 -18.61 1.74 -14.13
CA ARG A 264 -17.57 2.78 -14.36
C ARG A 264 -17.52 3.24 -15.82
N LYS A 265 -17.45 2.29 -16.76
CA LYS A 265 -17.47 2.59 -18.20
C LYS A 265 -18.72 3.36 -18.62
N SER A 266 -19.86 3.04 -18.03
CA SER A 266 -21.12 3.74 -18.33
C SER A 266 -21.11 5.17 -17.81
N LEU A 267 -20.59 5.40 -16.61
CA LEU A 267 -20.39 6.73 -16.01
C LEU A 267 -19.42 7.58 -16.84
N ASP A 268 -18.28 7.01 -17.25
CA ASP A 268 -17.29 7.69 -18.09
C ASP A 268 -17.87 8.07 -19.47
N ASN A 269 -18.86 7.33 -19.97
CA ASN A 269 -19.60 7.64 -21.20
C ASN A 269 -20.77 8.63 -20.99
N GLY A 270 -20.93 9.20 -19.79
CA GLY A 270 -21.97 10.19 -19.48
C GLY A 270 -23.35 9.60 -19.21
N SER A 271 -23.46 8.29 -18.96
CA SER A 271 -24.73 7.67 -18.54
C SER A 271 -24.99 7.97 -17.06
N SER A 272 -26.23 8.27 -16.69
CA SER A 272 -26.66 8.30 -15.29
C SER A 272 -27.17 6.92 -14.90
N THR A 273 -26.49 6.27 -13.98
CA THR A 273 -26.96 5.00 -13.40
C THR A 273 -27.61 5.31 -12.07
N THR A 274 -28.92 5.10 -11.94
CA THR A 274 -29.69 5.41 -10.71
C THR A 274 -29.77 4.25 -9.73
N THR A 275 -29.20 3.09 -10.07
CA THR A 275 -29.17 1.92 -9.20
C THR A 275 -27.76 1.68 -8.71
N ALA A 276 -27.55 2.04 -7.45
CA ALA A 276 -26.48 1.50 -6.61
C ALA A 276 -26.51 -0.02 -6.72
N SER A 277 -25.50 -0.61 -7.34
CA SER A 277 -25.35 -2.07 -7.34
C SER A 277 -25.05 -2.49 -5.92
N ARG A 278 -25.69 -3.54 -5.40
CA ARG A 278 -25.34 -4.13 -4.08
C ARG A 278 -24.07 -4.99 -4.13
N SER A 279 -23.20 -4.72 -5.12
CA SER A 279 -22.02 -5.53 -5.40
C SER A 279 -21.02 -5.49 -4.24
N GLU A 280 -20.90 -4.35 -3.55
CA GLU A 280 -20.05 -4.24 -2.35
C GLU A 280 -20.40 -5.26 -1.28
N HIS A 281 -21.69 -5.41 -0.97
CA HIS A 281 -22.13 -6.30 0.09
C HIS A 281 -21.84 -7.77 -0.25
N VAL A 282 -21.99 -8.15 -1.53
CA VAL A 282 -21.70 -9.51 -2.01
C VAL A 282 -20.20 -9.79 -1.94
N ILE A 283 -19.38 -8.84 -2.40
CA ILE A 283 -17.91 -8.94 -2.33
C ILE A 283 -17.48 -9.09 -0.87
N ASP A 284 -17.89 -8.16 -0.02
CA ASP A 284 -17.58 -8.14 1.41
C ASP A 284 -17.96 -9.46 2.11
N PHE A 285 -19.19 -9.94 1.89
CA PHE A 285 -19.66 -11.22 2.43
C PHE A 285 -18.76 -12.41 2.04
N HIS A 286 -18.32 -12.49 0.78
CA HIS A 286 -17.45 -13.56 0.32
C HIS A 286 -16.03 -13.46 0.89
N LEU A 287 -15.48 -12.24 0.99
CA LEU A 287 -14.20 -12.02 1.65
C LEU A 287 -14.25 -12.45 3.13
N ILE A 288 -15.25 -12.00 3.88
CA ILE A 288 -15.45 -12.37 5.29
C ILE A 288 -15.67 -13.87 5.46
N THR A 289 -16.45 -14.51 4.57
CA THR A 289 -16.68 -15.96 4.64
C THR A 289 -15.38 -16.74 4.49
N VAL A 290 -14.54 -16.36 3.53
CA VAL A 290 -13.23 -16.99 3.33
C VAL A 290 -12.35 -16.75 4.56
N ASP A 291 -12.25 -15.51 5.05
CA ASP A 291 -11.45 -15.17 6.23
C ASP A 291 -11.86 -16.03 7.44
N MET A 292 -13.15 -16.01 7.76
CA MET A 292 -13.70 -16.75 8.89
C MET A 292 -13.47 -18.25 8.74
N PHE A 293 -13.69 -18.81 7.54
CA PHE A 293 -13.50 -20.25 7.35
C PHE A 293 -12.03 -20.65 7.53
N TYR A 294 -11.09 -20.02 6.85
CA TYR A 294 -9.69 -20.44 6.90
C TYR A 294 -9.03 -20.06 8.24
N ASN A 295 -9.22 -18.84 8.75
CA ASN A 295 -8.56 -18.39 9.98
C ASN A 295 -9.17 -19.04 11.24
N ARG A 296 -10.49 -19.26 11.32
CA ARG A 296 -11.11 -19.87 12.52
C ARG A 296 -10.95 -21.38 12.58
N ASN A 297 -10.75 -22.04 11.44
CA ASN A 297 -10.43 -23.46 11.37
C ASN A 297 -8.92 -23.72 11.24
N PHE A 298 -8.09 -22.68 11.34
CA PHE A 298 -6.63 -22.76 11.33
C PHE A 298 -6.07 -23.47 10.09
N ILE A 299 -6.68 -23.23 8.93
CA ILE A 299 -6.31 -23.84 7.64
C ILE A 299 -5.27 -22.94 6.96
N VAL A 300 -4.15 -23.53 6.57
CA VAL A 300 -3.04 -22.84 5.90
C VAL A 300 -3.41 -22.59 4.43
N ASN A 301 -3.76 -21.34 4.10
CA ASN A 301 -4.07 -20.97 2.71
C ASN A 301 -3.66 -19.54 2.31
N ASP A 302 -3.46 -18.61 3.26
CA ASP A 302 -3.21 -17.19 2.98
C ASP A 302 -1.80 -16.85 2.47
N VAL A 303 -1.08 -17.86 2.02
CA VAL A 303 0.25 -17.79 1.44
C VAL A 303 0.25 -18.14 -0.05
N PHE A 304 -0.83 -18.74 -0.54
CA PHE A 304 -0.97 -19.12 -1.94
C PHE A 304 -1.61 -17.98 -2.74
N SER A 305 -1.20 -17.87 -4.00
CA SER A 305 -1.61 -16.79 -4.90
C SER A 305 -3.12 -16.68 -5.05
N GLU A 306 -3.83 -17.80 -5.12
CA GLU A 306 -5.27 -17.86 -5.32
C GLU A 306 -6.02 -17.13 -4.18
N TYR A 307 -5.58 -17.33 -2.94
CA TYR A 307 -6.13 -16.64 -1.78
C TYR A 307 -5.84 -15.13 -1.86
N ILE A 308 -4.57 -14.76 -2.10
CA ILE A 308 -4.15 -13.36 -2.16
C ILE A 308 -4.83 -12.62 -3.33
N ASP A 309 -4.95 -13.26 -4.48
CA ASP A 309 -5.55 -12.71 -5.70
C ASP A 309 -7.04 -12.45 -5.52
N MET A 310 -7.76 -13.33 -4.82
CA MET A 310 -9.16 -13.13 -4.49
C MET A 310 -9.34 -11.88 -3.61
N TYR A 311 -8.59 -11.76 -2.50
CA TYR A 311 -8.67 -10.57 -1.63
C TYR A 311 -8.26 -9.30 -2.35
N ASN A 312 -7.13 -9.32 -3.06
CA ASN A 312 -6.66 -8.15 -3.78
C ASN A 312 -7.67 -7.73 -4.87
N THR A 313 -8.33 -8.68 -5.54
CA THR A 313 -9.42 -8.38 -6.48
C THR A 313 -10.63 -7.78 -5.77
N GLY A 314 -11.02 -8.32 -4.61
CA GLY A 314 -12.10 -7.77 -3.79
C GLY A 314 -11.82 -6.34 -3.32
N VAL A 315 -10.62 -6.07 -2.79
CA VAL A 315 -10.19 -4.73 -2.36
C VAL A 315 -10.22 -3.73 -3.53
N LYS A 316 -9.69 -4.11 -4.70
CA LYS A 316 -9.76 -3.26 -5.91
C LYS A 316 -11.20 -2.99 -6.33
N ALA A 317 -12.07 -3.99 -6.26
CA ALA A 317 -13.48 -3.86 -6.60
C ALA A 317 -14.19 -2.90 -5.63
N LEU A 318 -13.91 -3.00 -4.32
CA LEU A 318 -14.45 -2.09 -3.30
C LEU A 318 -13.93 -0.65 -3.47
N LEU A 319 -12.64 -0.46 -3.78
CA LEU A 319 -12.07 0.86 -4.12
C LEU A 319 -12.74 1.49 -5.33
N LEU A 320 -12.90 0.72 -6.42
CA LEU A 320 -13.58 1.19 -7.63
C LEU A 320 -15.05 1.50 -7.34
N ASN A 321 -15.71 0.68 -6.56
CA ASN A 321 -17.10 0.90 -6.18
C ASN A 321 -17.24 2.20 -5.38
N TYR A 322 -16.37 2.42 -4.38
CA TYR A 322 -16.29 3.67 -3.64
C TYR A 322 -16.10 4.88 -4.58
N ALA A 323 -15.17 4.79 -5.54
CA ALA A 323 -14.95 5.85 -6.52
C ALA A 323 -16.19 6.11 -7.39
N ASN A 324 -16.88 5.05 -7.84
CA ASN A 324 -18.13 5.19 -8.59
C ASN A 324 -19.21 5.89 -7.75
N TYR A 325 -19.41 5.50 -6.49
CA TYR A 325 -20.41 6.10 -5.61
C TYR A 325 -20.22 7.60 -5.44
N ARG A 326 -18.98 8.06 -5.27
CA ARG A 326 -18.64 9.48 -5.22
C ARG A 326 -19.07 10.26 -6.47
N ASP A 327 -19.04 9.62 -7.63
CA ASP A 327 -19.37 10.27 -8.92
C ASP A 327 -20.89 10.40 -9.16
N TYR A 328 -21.74 9.56 -8.54
CA TYR A 328 -23.20 9.60 -8.75
C TYR A 328 -24.05 9.95 -7.52
N SER A 329 -23.53 9.77 -6.30
CA SER A 329 -24.23 10.04 -5.05
C SER A 329 -23.58 11.20 -4.30
N GLN A 330 -24.40 12.05 -3.65
CA GLN A 330 -23.92 13.02 -2.68
C GLN A 330 -23.77 12.42 -1.27
N GLU A 331 -24.26 11.19 -1.05
CA GLU A 331 -24.07 10.50 0.22
C GLU A 331 -22.66 9.89 0.26
N GLN A 332 -21.97 10.18 1.35
CA GLN A 332 -20.63 9.68 1.65
C GLN A 332 -20.75 8.24 2.12
N ILE A 333 -20.22 7.30 1.34
CA ILE A 333 -20.07 5.92 1.79
C ILE A 333 -18.84 5.83 2.68
N SER A 334 -18.99 5.17 3.82
CA SER A 334 -17.86 4.78 4.65
C SER A 334 -17.46 3.33 4.34
N LEU A 335 -16.16 3.09 4.23
CA LEU A 335 -15.61 1.73 4.28
C LEU A 335 -15.41 1.33 5.75
N ASP A 336 -15.44 0.04 6.02
CA ASP A 336 -15.30 -0.53 7.36
C ASP A 336 -13.86 -0.99 7.65
N TYR A 337 -13.70 -1.50 8.87
CA TYR A 337 -12.45 -2.05 9.36
C TYR A 337 -12.00 -3.28 8.56
N GLU A 338 -12.92 -4.14 8.16
CA GLU A 338 -12.67 -5.37 7.41
C GLU A 338 -12.04 -5.06 6.05
N PHE A 339 -12.54 -4.05 5.34
CA PHE A 339 -11.89 -3.53 4.13
C PHE A 339 -10.43 -3.15 4.38
N CYS A 340 -10.16 -2.35 5.43
CA CYS A 340 -8.80 -1.93 5.76
C CYS A 340 -7.91 -3.10 6.19
N PHE A 341 -8.47 -4.08 6.90
CA PHE A 341 -7.77 -5.31 7.26
C PHE A 341 -7.33 -6.06 5.99
N TYR A 342 -8.22 -6.28 5.03
CA TYR A 342 -7.86 -6.95 3.77
C TYR A 342 -6.89 -6.13 2.93
N PHE A 343 -7.04 -4.81 2.90
CA PHE A 343 -6.11 -3.90 2.24
C PHE A 343 -4.69 -4.05 2.81
N ILE A 344 -4.55 -4.05 4.13
CA ILE A 344 -3.26 -4.13 4.82
C ILE A 344 -2.61 -5.52 4.64
N TYR A 345 -3.35 -6.59 4.91
CA TYR A 345 -2.79 -7.94 4.99
C TYR A 345 -2.67 -8.67 3.65
N TYR A 346 -3.54 -8.37 2.69
CA TYR A 346 -3.66 -9.15 1.45
C TYR A 346 -3.61 -8.28 0.18
N GLY A 347 -3.54 -6.95 0.34
CA GLY A 347 -3.35 -6.03 -0.77
C GLY A 347 -2.03 -6.23 -1.48
N LYS A 348 -2.04 -6.26 -2.81
CA LYS A 348 -0.80 -6.17 -3.60
C LYS A 348 -0.50 -4.71 -3.87
N TYR A 349 0.47 -4.15 -3.15
CA TYR A 349 0.83 -2.74 -3.18
C TYR A 349 0.84 -2.12 -4.59
N SER A 350 1.52 -2.74 -5.55
CA SER A 350 1.63 -2.22 -6.92
C SER A 350 0.28 -2.15 -7.64
N GLU A 351 -0.59 -3.14 -7.45
CA GLU A 351 -1.92 -3.17 -8.04
C GLU A 351 -2.87 -2.18 -7.35
N LEU A 352 -2.78 -2.05 -6.02
CA LEU A 352 -3.58 -1.09 -5.25
C LEU A 352 -3.18 0.35 -5.58
N LYS A 353 -1.88 0.65 -5.64
CA LYS A 353 -1.34 1.95 -6.06
C LYS A 353 -1.84 2.33 -7.45
N ASN A 354 -1.78 1.40 -8.41
CA ASN A 354 -2.29 1.64 -9.76
C ASN A 354 -3.80 1.89 -9.75
N THR A 355 -4.56 1.13 -8.95
CA THR A 355 -6.02 1.28 -8.81
C THR A 355 -6.39 2.65 -8.26
N ILE A 356 -5.73 3.09 -7.18
CA ILE A 356 -5.93 4.41 -6.57
C ILE A 356 -5.63 5.53 -7.57
N ALA A 357 -4.53 5.40 -8.32
CA ALA A 357 -4.13 6.38 -9.33
C ALA A 357 -5.10 6.42 -10.53
N GLU A 358 -5.50 5.26 -11.04
CA GLU A 358 -6.44 5.10 -12.17
C GLU A 358 -7.78 5.78 -11.87
N TYR A 359 -8.33 5.52 -10.68
CA TYR A 359 -9.63 6.05 -10.26
C TYR A 359 -9.54 7.36 -9.45
N LYS A 360 -8.34 7.96 -9.36
CA LYS A 360 -8.08 9.24 -8.70
C LYS A 360 -8.63 9.31 -7.26
N ILE A 361 -8.51 8.22 -6.53
CA ILE A 361 -8.96 8.14 -5.13
C ILE A 361 -7.98 8.96 -4.27
N LYS A 362 -8.46 10.06 -3.69
CA LYS A 362 -7.62 10.95 -2.85
C LYS A 362 -7.92 10.80 -1.36
N ASP A 363 -9.11 10.31 -1.04
CA ASP A 363 -9.67 10.28 0.30
C ASP A 363 -10.62 9.09 0.42
N LEU A 364 -10.44 8.32 1.49
CA LEU A 364 -11.31 7.25 1.95
C LEU A 364 -11.84 7.62 3.33
N HIS A 365 -13.16 7.50 3.49
CA HIS A 365 -13.82 7.77 4.75
C HIS A 365 -14.12 6.46 5.48
N LEU A 366 -13.77 6.42 6.76
CA LEU A 366 -14.11 5.34 7.66
C LEU A 366 -15.15 5.82 8.68
N ASP A 367 -15.95 4.90 9.20
CA ASP A 367 -16.69 5.19 10.42
C ASP A 367 -15.74 5.28 11.62
N VAL A 368 -16.20 5.94 12.70
CA VAL A 368 -15.37 6.24 13.89
C VAL A 368 -14.80 4.97 14.53
N GLU A 369 -15.56 3.87 14.58
CA GLU A 369 -15.05 2.63 15.18
C GLU A 369 -13.98 1.99 14.30
N SER A 370 -14.18 1.98 12.98
CA SER A 370 -13.21 1.46 12.03
C SER A 370 -11.93 2.29 12.02
N GLU A 371 -12.03 3.61 12.07
CA GLU A 371 -10.88 4.51 12.14
C GLU A 371 -10.01 4.23 13.38
N GLU A 372 -10.62 4.07 14.57
CA GLU A 372 -9.89 3.72 15.80
C GLU A 372 -9.18 2.37 15.70
N LYS A 373 -9.86 1.34 15.17
CA LYS A 373 -9.26 0.01 15.02
C LYS A 373 -8.09 0.02 14.03
N VAL A 374 -8.22 0.72 12.91
CA VAL A 374 -7.15 0.83 11.91
C VAL A 374 -5.97 1.62 12.48
N TYR A 375 -6.25 2.72 13.19
CA TYR A 375 -5.24 3.47 13.93
C TYR A 375 -4.46 2.57 14.89
N ASP A 376 -5.15 1.76 15.70
CA ASP A 376 -4.52 0.83 16.64
C ASP A 376 -3.64 -0.21 15.93
N ILE A 377 -4.08 -0.77 14.81
CA ILE A 377 -3.30 -1.72 14.01
C ILE A 377 -1.99 -1.08 13.53
N ILE A 378 -2.07 0.13 12.96
CA ILE A 378 -0.91 0.84 12.42
C ILE A 378 0.09 1.15 13.54
N VAL A 379 -0.41 1.63 14.69
CA VAL A 379 0.43 1.93 15.85
C VAL A 379 1.07 0.66 16.42
N ASN A 380 0.32 -0.44 16.55
CA ASN A 380 0.85 -1.71 17.05
C ASN A 380 1.91 -2.30 16.11
N TYR A 381 1.72 -2.18 14.79
CA TYR A 381 2.70 -2.59 13.80
C TYR A 381 4.03 -1.88 14.01
N TYR A 382 4.03 -0.55 14.07
CA TYR A 382 5.27 0.21 14.25
C TYR A 382 5.89 0.01 15.63
N LYS A 383 5.07 -0.06 16.69
CA LYS A 383 5.55 -0.32 18.06
C LYS A 383 6.22 -1.68 18.21
N SER A 384 5.81 -2.67 17.44
CA SER A 384 6.38 -4.01 17.52
C SER A 384 7.90 -4.01 17.28
N PHE A 385 8.43 -3.09 16.48
CA PHE A 385 9.88 -2.99 16.22
C PHE A 385 10.70 -2.39 17.38
N ILE A 386 10.03 -1.83 18.39
CA ILE A 386 10.63 -1.10 19.49
C ILE A 386 10.70 -2.00 20.72
N GLY A 387 11.89 -2.21 21.26
CA GLY A 387 12.11 -2.94 22.50
C GLY A 387 11.90 -2.05 23.73
N ASN A 388 11.53 -2.67 24.85
CA ASN A 388 11.59 -2.03 26.17
C ASN A 388 13.05 -1.95 26.63
N SER A 389 13.57 -0.77 26.95
CA SER A 389 14.84 -0.69 27.69
C SER A 389 14.65 -1.13 29.14
N GLY A 390 15.62 -1.90 29.62
CA GLY A 390 15.98 -1.85 31.02
C GLY A 390 16.62 -0.49 31.36
N THR A 391 16.09 0.17 32.39
CA THR A 391 16.64 1.39 33.05
C THR A 391 16.78 2.66 32.18
N PHE A 392 16.11 3.74 32.60
CA PHE A 392 16.17 5.11 32.02
C PHE A 392 15.44 5.38 30.70
N GLY A 393 14.57 4.49 30.23
CA GLY A 393 13.61 4.82 29.16
C GLY A 393 14.22 5.04 27.76
N ARG A 394 15.38 4.44 27.48
CA ARG A 394 15.96 4.47 26.12
C ARG A 394 15.25 3.46 25.21
N HIS A 395 14.87 3.79 24.00
CA HIS A 395 14.35 2.74 23.10
C HIS A 395 15.50 1.92 22.50
N GLU A 396 15.34 0.61 22.43
CA GLU A 396 16.30 -0.33 21.83
C GLU A 396 15.61 -1.17 20.73
N VAL A 397 16.40 -1.87 19.93
CA VAL A 397 15.88 -2.81 18.93
C VAL A 397 15.10 -3.92 19.63
N ASN A 398 13.89 -4.23 19.14
CA ASN A 398 13.20 -5.43 19.62
C ASN A 398 13.89 -6.69 19.06
N HIS A 399 14.83 -7.25 19.84
CA HIS A 399 15.59 -8.44 19.44
C HIS A 399 14.72 -9.67 19.12
N LYS A 400 13.53 -9.77 19.72
CA LYS A 400 12.59 -10.87 19.44
C LYS A 400 12.06 -10.78 18.00
N ILE A 401 11.65 -9.58 17.61
CA ILE A 401 11.18 -9.28 16.26
C ILE A 401 12.32 -9.35 15.26
N TYR A 402 13.50 -8.82 15.61
CA TYR A 402 14.71 -8.93 14.79
C TYR A 402 15.08 -10.39 14.46
N ASN A 403 14.97 -11.30 15.44
CA ASN A 403 15.20 -12.72 15.20
C ASN A 403 14.15 -13.33 14.26
N GLN A 404 12.91 -12.84 14.33
CA GLN A 404 11.82 -13.31 13.49
C GLN A 404 11.91 -12.79 12.05
N ILE A 405 12.43 -11.59 11.87
CA ILE A 405 12.72 -10.95 10.58
C ILE A 405 13.74 -11.75 9.76
N ASN A 406 14.68 -12.45 10.40
CA ASN A 406 15.66 -13.26 9.67
C ASN A 406 15.03 -14.45 8.88
N LYS A 407 13.72 -14.65 9.01
CA LYS A 407 12.93 -15.66 8.29
C LYS A 407 12.29 -15.00 7.07
N SER A 408 12.61 -15.47 5.87
CA SER A 408 12.23 -14.77 4.64
C SER A 408 10.72 -14.62 4.47
N SER A 409 9.94 -15.64 4.87
CA SER A 409 8.47 -15.61 4.80
C SER A 409 7.85 -14.55 5.71
N PHE A 410 8.48 -14.28 6.86
CA PHE A 410 8.06 -13.22 7.76
C PHE A 410 8.47 -11.86 7.17
N ASP A 411 9.73 -11.69 6.78
CA ASP A 411 10.25 -10.44 6.22
C ASP A 411 9.39 -9.90 5.07
N TYR A 412 9.15 -10.70 4.02
CA TYR A 412 8.34 -10.28 2.87
C TYR A 412 6.93 -9.83 3.27
N LYS A 413 6.25 -10.60 4.13
CA LYS A 413 4.89 -10.28 4.58
C LYS A 413 4.84 -8.96 5.35
N PHE A 414 5.82 -8.70 6.21
CA PHE A 414 5.85 -7.48 7.02
C PHE A 414 6.24 -6.25 6.21
N VAL A 415 7.07 -6.42 5.19
CA VAL A 415 7.39 -5.38 4.21
C VAL A 415 6.16 -5.04 3.35
N ASP A 416 5.40 -6.03 2.88
CA ASP A 416 4.16 -5.78 2.13
C ASP A 416 3.13 -5.02 2.99
N ILE A 417 2.99 -5.39 4.27
CA ILE A 417 2.15 -4.67 5.25
C ILE A 417 2.60 -3.22 5.40
N PHE A 418 3.91 -2.94 5.46
CA PHE A 418 4.42 -1.56 5.53
C PHE A 418 4.04 -0.74 4.29
N ASP A 419 4.21 -1.33 3.11
CA ASP A 419 3.92 -0.68 1.84
C ASP A 419 2.41 -0.37 1.72
N ASN A 420 1.56 -1.31 2.13
CA ASN A 420 0.11 -1.12 2.18
C ASN A 420 -0.32 -0.09 3.24
N ILE A 421 0.27 -0.10 4.44
CA ILE A 421 0.02 0.93 5.47
C ILE A 421 0.41 2.32 4.94
N SER A 422 1.56 2.44 4.29
CA SER A 422 2.04 3.71 3.73
C SER A 422 1.06 4.26 2.69
N LEU A 423 0.55 3.38 1.83
CA LEU A 423 -0.47 3.73 0.84
C LEU A 423 -1.79 4.16 1.50
N LEU A 424 -2.24 3.44 2.54
CA LEU A 424 -3.46 3.74 3.28
C LEU A 424 -3.38 5.09 4.00
N LEU A 425 -2.24 5.40 4.62
CA LEU A 425 -1.96 6.70 5.24
C LEU A 425 -1.98 7.86 4.24
N GLY A 426 -1.80 7.58 2.94
CA GLY A 426 -1.91 8.59 1.89
C GLY A 426 -3.34 8.93 1.47
N ILE A 427 -4.32 8.11 1.87
CA ILE A 427 -5.73 8.25 1.45
C ILE A 427 -6.70 8.28 2.63
N ILE A 428 -6.27 8.03 3.87
CA ILE A 428 -7.10 8.18 5.08
C ILE A 428 -6.58 9.34 5.92
N ASP A 429 -7.48 10.25 6.29
CA ASP A 429 -7.19 11.34 7.22
C ASP A 429 -7.52 10.92 8.66
N PHE A 430 -6.50 10.64 9.46
CA PHE A 430 -6.64 10.32 10.89
C PHE A 430 -6.70 11.56 11.79
N GLY A 431 -6.57 12.76 11.22
CA GLY A 431 -6.39 13.99 11.97
C GLY A 431 -4.99 14.14 12.59
N LYS A 432 -4.67 15.38 12.95
CA LYS A 432 -3.34 15.79 13.42
C LYS A 432 -2.83 15.02 14.64
N ASP A 433 -3.69 14.81 15.64
CA ASP A 433 -3.28 14.23 16.93
C ASP A 433 -2.93 12.74 16.80
N LYS A 434 -3.76 11.96 16.10
CA LYS A 434 -3.47 10.56 15.80
C LYS A 434 -2.28 10.42 14.85
N PHE A 435 -2.21 11.26 13.80
CA PHE A 435 -1.10 11.24 12.87
C PHE A 435 0.24 11.51 13.57
N LYS A 436 0.28 12.44 14.54
CA LYS A 436 1.49 12.68 15.33
C LYS A 436 1.99 11.39 15.99
N ILE A 437 1.11 10.63 16.64
CA ILE A 437 1.46 9.36 17.28
C ILE A 437 1.90 8.32 16.25
N ILE A 438 1.20 8.21 15.11
CA ILE A 438 1.61 7.32 14.02
C ILE A 438 3.02 7.68 13.54
N SER A 439 3.28 8.97 13.29
CA SER A 439 4.53 9.48 12.74
C SER A 439 5.71 9.25 13.70
N GLU A 440 5.52 9.43 15.00
CA GLU A 440 6.54 9.14 16.03
C GLU A 440 6.87 7.64 16.05
N ASN A 441 5.87 6.76 16.00
CA ASN A 441 6.10 5.32 15.96
C ASN A 441 6.73 4.86 14.63
N LEU A 442 6.34 5.45 13.50
CA LEU A 442 6.95 5.21 12.19
C LEU A 442 8.46 5.57 12.20
N LEU A 443 8.81 6.77 12.68
CA LEU A 443 10.21 7.19 12.78
C LEU A 443 11.00 6.26 13.70
N ASN A 444 10.43 5.88 14.84
CA ASN A 444 11.07 4.92 15.74
C ASN A 444 11.25 3.55 15.06
N ALA A 445 10.26 3.05 14.32
CA ALA A 445 10.41 1.80 13.57
C ALA A 445 11.57 1.91 12.57
N LEU A 446 11.61 2.95 11.73
CA LEU A 446 12.72 3.18 10.78
C LEU A 446 14.09 3.24 11.48
N LYS A 447 14.15 3.89 12.64
CA LYS A 447 15.36 4.00 13.48
C LYS A 447 15.83 2.65 14.01
N TYR A 448 14.92 1.83 14.53
CA TYR A 448 15.26 0.61 15.29
C TYR A 448 15.20 -0.70 14.48
N THR A 449 14.71 -0.71 13.24
CA THR A 449 14.71 -1.93 12.41
C THR A 449 15.44 -1.76 11.08
N ASP A 450 16.06 -2.84 10.61
CA ASP A 450 16.84 -2.87 9.37
C ASP A 450 16.14 -3.60 8.21
N ILE A 451 14.86 -3.96 8.38
CA ILE A 451 14.07 -4.68 7.37
C ILE A 451 13.78 -3.86 6.13
N PHE A 452 13.67 -2.55 6.29
CA PHE A 452 13.24 -1.71 5.19
C PHE A 452 14.35 -1.63 4.15
N HIS A 453 13.95 -1.74 2.89
CA HIS A 453 14.81 -1.49 1.74
C HIS A 453 14.49 -0.10 1.16
N PRO A 454 15.42 0.49 0.36
CA PRO A 454 15.15 1.76 -0.31
C PRO A 454 13.85 1.73 -1.16
N SER A 455 13.48 0.57 -1.74
CA SER A 455 12.21 0.42 -2.47
C SER A 455 10.97 0.63 -1.60
N ASN A 456 11.02 0.23 -0.33
CA ASN A 456 9.90 0.40 0.61
C ASN A 456 9.84 1.83 1.12
N VAL A 457 11.00 2.39 1.48
CA VAL A 457 11.08 3.75 2.02
C VAL A 457 10.62 4.82 1.01
N ILE A 458 10.74 4.56 -0.29
CA ILE A 458 10.14 5.43 -1.33
C ILE A 458 8.60 5.50 -1.19
N ASN A 459 7.94 4.46 -0.69
CA ASN A 459 6.49 4.42 -0.53
C ASN A 459 5.99 5.36 0.58
N LEU A 460 6.89 5.92 1.41
CA LEU A 460 6.57 7.02 2.30
C LEU A 460 6.07 8.26 1.54
N GLU A 461 6.25 8.33 0.21
CA GLU A 461 5.61 9.34 -0.64
C GLU A 461 4.13 9.53 -0.32
N TYR A 462 3.40 8.43 -0.08
CA TYR A 462 1.98 8.47 0.22
C TYR A 462 1.71 9.10 1.59
N VAL A 463 2.53 8.79 2.59
CA VAL A 463 2.47 9.43 3.91
C VAL A 463 2.64 10.94 3.75
N PHE A 464 3.60 11.39 2.95
CA PHE A 464 3.80 12.81 2.67
C PHE A 464 2.63 13.45 1.93
N ILE A 465 2.14 12.82 0.85
CA ILE A 465 1.06 13.36 0.02
C ILE A 465 -0.24 13.53 0.83
N GLY A 466 -0.66 12.50 1.57
CA GLY A 466 -1.91 12.53 2.33
C GLY A 466 -1.86 13.42 3.56
N ASN A 467 -0.67 13.61 4.16
CA ASN A 467 -0.52 14.24 5.47
C ASN A 467 0.34 15.52 5.44
N THR A 468 0.46 16.19 4.29
CA THR A 468 1.21 17.45 4.15
C THR A 468 0.83 18.51 5.19
N GLY A 469 -0.45 18.56 5.60
CA GLY A 469 -0.94 19.47 6.65
C GLY A 469 -0.49 19.13 8.08
N TYR A 470 -0.04 17.91 8.32
CA TYR A 470 0.34 17.40 9.64
C TYR A 470 1.85 17.19 9.79
N ILE A 471 2.58 17.07 8.68
CA ILE A 471 4.04 16.94 8.69
C ILE A 471 4.67 18.30 8.98
N ASP A 472 5.43 18.34 10.07
CA ASP A 472 6.20 19.51 10.48
C ASP A 472 7.71 19.32 10.26
N SER A 473 8.45 20.39 10.55
CA SER A 473 9.91 20.42 10.43
C SER A 473 10.61 19.44 11.36
N GLU A 474 10.01 19.12 12.51
CA GLU A 474 10.58 18.17 13.47
C GLU A 474 10.55 16.75 12.89
N PHE A 475 9.43 16.34 12.31
CA PHE A 475 9.34 15.08 11.57
C PHE A 475 10.40 15.01 10.46
N GLY A 476 10.53 16.07 9.65
CA GLY A 476 11.50 16.13 8.56
C GLY A 476 12.96 16.03 9.03
N GLN A 477 13.31 16.69 10.14
CA GLN A 477 14.66 16.63 10.73
C GLN A 477 14.94 15.22 11.28
N ASN A 478 14.03 14.66 12.07
CA ASN A 478 14.17 13.31 12.62
C ASN A 478 14.31 12.25 11.51
N LEU A 479 13.56 12.39 10.42
CA LEU A 479 13.69 11.49 9.27
C LEU A 479 15.07 11.62 8.61
N LEU A 480 15.59 12.84 8.42
CA LEU A 480 16.94 13.03 7.87
C LEU A 480 18.03 12.44 8.77
N GLU A 481 17.93 12.59 10.08
CA GLU A 481 18.83 11.97 11.05
C GLU A 481 18.85 10.45 10.87
N ILE A 482 17.66 9.82 10.81
CA ILE A 482 17.54 8.37 10.59
C ILE A 482 18.14 7.96 9.24
N LEU A 483 17.94 8.74 8.18
CA LEU A 483 18.50 8.45 6.85
C LEU A 483 20.02 8.61 6.79
N CYS A 484 20.60 9.50 7.60
CA CYS A 484 22.05 9.61 7.76
C CYS A 484 22.62 8.42 8.53
N ASP A 485 21.95 7.97 9.60
CA ASP A 485 22.33 6.78 10.37
C ASP A 485 22.14 5.49 9.55
N LYS A 486 21.20 5.50 8.60
CA LYS A 486 20.91 4.38 7.71
C LYS A 486 21.06 4.79 6.25
N PRO A 487 22.30 5.03 5.77
CA PRO A 487 22.56 5.51 4.42
C PRO A 487 21.87 4.66 3.36
N LYS A 488 21.72 3.34 3.60
CA LYS A 488 21.07 2.41 2.68
C LYS A 488 19.67 2.85 2.22
N LEU A 489 18.94 3.54 3.10
CA LEU A 489 17.57 4.02 2.90
C LEU A 489 17.50 5.39 2.23
N PHE A 490 18.61 6.14 2.21
CA PHE A 490 18.62 7.52 1.73
C PHE A 490 18.60 7.54 0.19
N THR A 491 17.43 7.76 -0.39
CA THR A 491 17.19 7.90 -1.84
C THR A 491 16.98 9.36 -2.24
N LYS A 492 17.00 9.64 -3.54
CA LYS A 492 16.71 10.99 -4.05
C LYS A 492 15.24 11.34 -3.86
N GLU A 493 14.37 10.37 -4.11
CA GLU A 493 12.92 10.47 -4.02
C GLU A 493 12.50 10.85 -2.59
N ILE A 494 13.07 10.19 -1.58
CA ILE A 494 12.75 10.55 -0.19
C ILE A 494 13.26 11.95 0.19
N LEU A 495 14.42 12.35 -0.33
CA LEU A 495 14.91 13.72 -0.13
C LEU A 495 13.95 14.74 -0.75
N ASP A 496 13.39 14.47 -1.93
CA ASP A 496 12.39 15.33 -2.57
C ASP A 496 11.15 15.47 -1.68
N TYR A 497 10.64 14.38 -1.08
CA TYR A 497 9.50 14.46 -0.15
C TYR A 497 9.81 15.24 1.13
N VAL A 498 10.99 15.02 1.72
CA VAL A 498 11.45 15.81 2.87
C VAL A 498 11.53 17.29 2.50
N VAL A 499 12.06 17.63 1.32
CA VAL A 499 12.18 19.04 0.88
C VAL A 499 10.82 19.73 0.84
N HIS A 500 9.78 19.03 0.39
CA HIS A 500 8.41 19.56 0.39
C HIS A 500 7.90 19.90 1.81
N ALA A 501 8.34 19.20 2.85
CA ALA A 501 7.96 19.53 4.22
C ALA A 501 8.51 20.89 4.70
N PHE A 502 9.58 21.40 4.07
CA PHE A 502 10.27 22.63 4.47
C PHE A 502 10.09 23.81 3.50
N ILE A 503 9.73 23.57 2.23
CA ILE A 503 9.90 24.57 1.15
C ILE A 503 9.13 25.88 1.39
N ASP A 504 7.92 25.78 1.96
CA ASP A 504 7.04 26.92 2.25
C ASP A 504 7.09 27.36 3.72
N LYS A 505 8.06 26.87 4.49
CA LYS A 505 8.19 27.21 5.91
C LYS A 505 9.10 28.43 6.10
N ASP A 506 8.76 29.24 7.12
CA ASP A 506 9.61 30.35 7.59
C ASP A 506 11.02 29.86 7.92
N ASP A 507 12.02 30.75 7.82
CA ASP A 507 13.43 30.43 8.06
C ASP A 507 13.67 29.81 9.45
N SER A 508 12.88 30.20 10.45
CA SER A 508 12.92 29.64 11.82
C SER A 508 12.55 28.16 11.93
N LYS A 509 11.84 27.63 10.93
CA LYS A 509 11.40 26.23 10.83
C LYS A 509 12.29 25.40 9.90
N LYS A 510 13.32 26.02 9.30
CA LYS A 510 14.31 25.32 8.47
C LYS A 510 15.36 24.63 9.33
N ILE A 511 16.17 23.78 8.71
CA ILE A 511 17.23 23.05 9.41
C ILE A 511 18.30 24.04 9.86
N ASN A 512 18.45 24.19 11.17
CA ASN A 512 19.47 25.02 11.81
C ASN A 512 20.54 24.20 12.57
N ASN A 513 20.53 22.88 12.43
CA ASN A 513 21.52 22.00 13.03
C ASN A 513 22.66 21.77 12.04
N LEU A 514 23.80 22.43 12.26
CA LEU A 514 24.98 22.32 11.41
C LEU A 514 25.52 20.88 11.31
N ASP A 515 25.47 20.11 12.39
CA ASP A 515 25.94 18.71 12.40
C ASP A 515 25.07 17.84 11.50
N LEU A 516 23.75 18.01 11.57
CA LEU A 516 22.81 17.32 10.67
C LEU A 516 23.03 17.72 9.21
N ILE A 517 23.23 19.01 8.93
CA ILE A 517 23.51 19.49 7.56
C ILE A 517 24.75 18.79 6.99
N ASN A 518 25.83 18.76 7.76
CA ASN A 518 27.08 18.10 7.34
C ASN A 518 26.88 16.59 7.18
N ALA A 519 26.20 15.92 8.10
CA ALA A 519 25.90 14.50 8.03
C ALA A 519 25.10 14.13 6.77
N VAL A 520 24.10 14.94 6.41
CA VAL A 520 23.31 14.76 5.18
C VAL A 520 24.20 14.89 3.93
N ILE A 521 25.05 15.92 3.88
CA ILE A 521 25.97 16.13 2.76
C ILE A 521 26.94 14.95 2.63
N GLU A 522 27.60 14.56 3.72
CA GLU A 522 28.57 13.46 3.73
C GLU A 522 27.96 12.13 3.31
N THR A 523 26.76 11.82 3.82
CA THR A 523 26.03 10.60 3.48
C THR A 523 25.74 10.55 1.99
N LEU A 524 25.20 11.63 1.42
CA LEU A 524 24.87 11.70 -0.01
C LEU A 524 26.11 11.65 -0.91
N GLU A 525 27.24 12.22 -0.46
CA GLU A 525 28.53 12.15 -1.16
C GLU A 525 29.16 10.75 -1.14
N SER A 526 29.01 10.02 -0.03
CA SER A 526 29.50 8.64 0.01
C SER A 526 28.75 7.73 -0.97
N ARG A 527 27.44 7.94 -1.16
CA ARG A 527 26.62 7.11 -2.06
C ARG A 527 26.79 7.47 -3.53
N SER A 528 27.11 8.72 -3.86
CA SER A 528 27.35 9.12 -5.25
C SER A 528 28.53 8.38 -5.91
N ARG A 529 29.43 7.78 -5.11
CA ARG A 529 30.54 6.95 -5.60
C ARG A 529 30.10 5.56 -6.09
N GLU A 530 29.06 4.97 -5.49
CA GLU A 530 28.55 3.64 -5.84
C GLU A 530 27.48 3.67 -6.96
N VAL A 531 26.78 4.80 -7.13
CA VAL A 531 25.72 4.97 -8.16
C VAL A 531 26.08 6.14 -9.07
N HIS A 532 26.86 5.83 -10.12
CA HIS A 532 27.59 6.75 -11.00
C HIS A 532 26.80 7.81 -11.80
N SER A 533 25.56 8.21 -11.50
CA SER A 533 24.89 9.21 -12.37
C SER A 533 23.69 10.04 -11.88
N LYS A 534 23.23 10.03 -10.61
CA LYS A 534 21.92 10.65 -10.29
C LYS A 534 21.84 11.74 -9.21
N THR A 535 22.93 12.05 -8.51
CA THR A 535 22.94 13.04 -7.41
C THR A 535 23.52 14.40 -7.81
N VAL A 536 23.26 14.88 -9.03
CA VAL A 536 23.80 16.16 -9.51
C VAL A 536 23.16 17.39 -8.80
N SER A 537 21.99 17.26 -8.15
CA SER A 537 21.33 18.41 -7.50
C SER A 537 20.87 18.16 -6.05
N TYR A 538 21.60 17.37 -5.26
CA TYR A 538 21.25 17.25 -3.83
C TYR A 538 21.61 18.51 -3.03
N LEU A 539 22.72 19.20 -3.34
CA LEU A 539 23.06 20.46 -2.66
C LEU A 539 21.99 21.53 -2.89
N GLU A 540 21.37 21.55 -4.07
CA GLU A 540 20.23 22.40 -4.39
C GLU A 540 19.00 22.11 -3.51
N ARG A 541 18.69 20.83 -3.29
CA ARG A 541 17.63 20.41 -2.37
C ARG A 541 17.92 20.84 -0.94
N ILE A 542 19.14 20.59 -0.47
CA ILE A 542 19.57 20.97 0.89
C ILE A 542 19.52 22.49 1.06
N TYR A 543 19.98 23.26 0.07
CA TYR A 543 19.96 24.73 0.09
C TYR A 543 18.56 25.31 0.33
N LYS A 544 17.50 24.63 -0.17
CA LYS A 544 16.11 25.06 0.01
C LYS A 544 15.61 24.88 1.44
N ILE A 545 16.15 23.90 2.18
CA ILE A 545 15.63 23.48 3.49
C ILE A 545 16.49 23.90 4.68
N VAL A 546 17.69 24.43 4.45
CA VAL A 546 18.56 24.99 5.51
C VAL A 546 18.19 26.44 5.83
N SER A 547 18.41 26.83 7.09
CA SER A 547 18.26 28.21 7.54
C SER A 547 19.22 29.13 6.79
N SER A 548 18.89 30.42 6.74
CA SER A 548 19.73 31.40 6.06
C SER A 548 21.12 31.54 6.70
N GLU A 549 21.25 31.23 7.99
CA GLU A 549 22.51 31.20 8.73
C GLU A 549 23.50 30.16 8.19
N HIS A 550 23.02 29.00 7.75
CA HIS A 550 23.87 27.87 7.33
C HIS A 550 23.95 27.67 5.82
N LYS A 551 23.27 28.51 5.01
CA LYS A 551 23.37 28.46 3.55
C LYS A 551 24.80 28.54 3.03
N GLN A 552 25.68 29.31 3.70
CA GLN A 552 27.08 29.47 3.28
C GLN A 552 27.83 28.14 3.26
N VAL A 553 27.50 27.19 4.14
CA VAL A 553 28.10 25.84 4.15
C VAL A 553 27.83 25.12 2.83
N ILE A 554 26.61 25.26 2.30
CA ILE A 554 26.21 24.66 1.03
C ILE A 554 26.92 25.36 -0.14
N VAL A 555 27.05 26.69 -0.07
CA VAL A 555 27.78 27.49 -1.07
C VAL A 555 29.24 27.07 -1.13
N ASP A 556 29.92 27.00 0.02
CA ASP A 556 31.33 26.61 0.11
C ASP A 556 31.55 25.19 -0.44
N LYS A 557 30.61 24.28 -0.15
CA LYS A 557 30.66 22.90 -0.67
C LYS A 557 30.44 22.84 -2.19
N ALA A 558 29.48 23.60 -2.72
CA ALA A 558 29.24 23.71 -4.15
C ALA A 558 30.46 24.29 -4.88
N MET A 559 31.10 25.31 -4.28
CA MET A 559 32.33 25.92 -4.76
C MET A 559 33.52 24.95 -4.78
N ASP A 560 33.72 24.19 -3.70
CA ASP A 560 34.78 23.18 -3.60
C ASP A 560 34.62 22.07 -4.67
N ARG A 561 33.39 21.57 -4.88
CA ARG A 561 33.08 20.57 -5.91
C ARG A 561 33.42 21.07 -7.31
N LEU A 562 32.86 22.20 -7.71
CA LEU A 562 33.12 22.81 -9.03
C LEU A 562 34.59 23.21 -9.22
N GLY A 563 35.29 23.54 -8.12
CA GLY A 563 36.71 23.82 -8.12
C GLY A 563 37.56 22.60 -8.47
N LYS A 564 37.22 21.44 -7.90
CA LYS A 564 37.93 20.16 -8.08
C LYS A 564 37.59 19.46 -9.40
N GLU A 565 36.30 19.32 -9.71
CA GLU A 565 35.80 18.67 -10.92
C GLU A 565 34.62 19.48 -11.46
N PHE A 566 34.90 20.26 -12.51
CA PHE A 566 33.90 21.16 -13.06
C PHE A 566 32.84 20.39 -13.87
N SER A 567 31.56 20.58 -13.51
CA SER A 567 30.41 20.01 -14.20
C SER A 567 29.49 21.12 -14.69
N ASN A 568 29.26 21.18 -16.01
CA ASN A 568 28.34 22.14 -16.65
C ASN A 568 26.95 22.10 -16.02
N ARG A 569 26.46 20.90 -15.73
CA ARG A 569 25.12 20.69 -15.19
C ARG A 569 25.04 21.17 -13.75
N GLU A 570 26.01 20.81 -12.90
CA GLU A 570 26.06 21.28 -11.51
C GLU A 570 26.17 22.81 -11.46
N TYR A 571 27.06 23.38 -12.28
CA TYR A 571 27.23 24.83 -12.37
C TYR A 571 25.92 25.53 -12.76
N TRP A 572 25.26 25.06 -13.82
CA TRP A 572 23.99 25.61 -14.25
C TRP A 572 22.93 25.50 -13.16
N ASP A 573 22.79 24.31 -12.54
CA ASP A 573 21.81 24.08 -11.46
C ASP A 573 22.08 25.03 -10.27
N TYR A 574 23.33 25.20 -9.85
CA TYR A 574 23.69 26.05 -8.71
C TYR A 574 23.50 27.54 -8.99
N VAL A 575 23.84 28.01 -10.19
CA VAL A 575 23.63 29.41 -10.60
C VAL A 575 22.14 29.70 -10.73
N MET A 576 21.38 28.81 -11.36
CA MET A 576 19.96 29.03 -11.62
C MET A 576 19.14 29.05 -10.33
N ASN A 577 19.55 28.29 -9.32
CA ASN A 577 18.94 28.26 -7.99
C ASN A 577 19.55 29.27 -7.00
N GLY A 578 20.49 30.13 -7.45
CA GLY A 578 21.07 31.18 -6.61
C GLY A 578 21.92 30.67 -5.45
N ILE A 579 22.55 29.50 -5.61
CA ILE A 579 23.51 28.94 -4.65
C ILE A 579 24.86 29.62 -4.84
N ILE A 580 25.31 29.78 -6.09
CA ILE A 580 26.52 30.50 -6.44
C ILE A 580 26.21 31.65 -7.41
N LYS A 581 27.10 32.63 -7.49
CA LYS A 581 26.99 33.70 -8.48
C LYS A 581 27.38 33.18 -9.86
N TYR A 582 26.73 33.72 -10.89
CA TYR A 582 26.94 33.32 -12.30
C TYR A 582 28.34 33.66 -12.82
N ASP A 583 29.12 34.51 -12.16
CA ASP A 583 30.44 34.95 -12.62
C ASP A 583 31.57 34.05 -12.12
N THR A 584 31.29 33.18 -11.13
CA THR A 584 32.33 32.55 -10.32
C THR A 584 33.11 31.43 -11.04
N PHE A 585 32.45 30.66 -11.90
CA PHE A 585 33.09 29.63 -12.75
C PHE A 585 32.71 29.77 -14.23
N PHE A 586 32.33 30.98 -14.62
CA PHE A 586 31.75 31.20 -15.93
C PHE A 586 32.72 30.94 -17.07
N ASP A 587 34.00 31.28 -16.91
CA ASP A 587 35.02 31.04 -17.93
C ASP A 587 35.22 29.54 -18.17
N LYS A 588 35.18 28.72 -17.11
CA LYS A 588 35.22 27.25 -17.24
C LYS A 588 33.96 26.70 -17.91
N TYR A 589 32.79 27.27 -17.57
CA TYR A 589 31.53 26.91 -18.22
C TYR A 589 31.59 27.19 -19.72
N LEU A 590 32.07 28.38 -20.08
CA LEU A 590 32.27 28.80 -21.45
C LEU A 590 33.27 27.90 -22.19
N GLU A 591 34.45 27.68 -21.62
CA GLU A 591 35.46 26.78 -22.20
C GLU A 591 34.88 25.40 -22.48
N ASN A 592 34.09 24.86 -21.54
CA ASN A 592 33.44 23.57 -21.71
C ASN A 592 32.40 23.58 -22.85
N ILE A 593 31.54 24.61 -22.90
CA ILE A 593 30.55 24.79 -23.97
C ILE A 593 31.24 24.91 -25.35
N LEU A 594 32.35 25.65 -25.44
CA LEU A 594 33.16 25.79 -26.66
C LEU A 594 33.85 24.48 -27.05
N SER A 595 34.42 23.75 -26.08
CA SER A 595 35.13 22.49 -26.34
C SER A 595 34.20 21.37 -26.82
N ASN A 596 32.93 21.39 -26.41
CA ASN A 596 31.91 20.43 -26.80
C ASN A 596 31.12 20.85 -28.05
N SER A 597 31.44 22.01 -28.65
CA SER A 597 30.73 22.50 -29.84
C SER A 597 30.87 21.58 -31.06
N TYR A 598 31.91 20.75 -31.13
CA TYR A 598 32.14 19.79 -32.22
C TYR A 598 31.17 18.59 -32.23
N GLN A 599 30.49 18.28 -31.11
CA GLN A 599 29.47 17.22 -31.09
C GLN A 599 28.07 17.75 -31.48
N ILE A 600 27.97 19.05 -31.80
CA ILE A 600 26.70 19.70 -32.14
C ILE A 600 26.19 19.32 -33.54
N HIS A 601 27.04 18.70 -34.38
CA HIS A 601 26.85 18.60 -35.82
C HIS A 601 25.85 17.54 -36.31
N SER A 602 25.52 16.47 -35.56
CA SER A 602 24.89 15.27 -36.15
C SER A 602 23.36 15.24 -36.25
N TYR A 603 22.62 16.27 -35.83
CA TYR A 603 21.16 16.16 -35.71
C TYR A 603 20.41 17.22 -36.50
N GLU A 604 19.98 16.95 -37.73
CA GLU A 604 19.13 17.86 -38.51
C GLU A 604 17.92 18.33 -37.68
N PHE A 605 17.61 19.63 -37.77
CA PHE A 605 16.41 20.21 -37.16
C PHE A 605 15.20 19.85 -38.02
N ASP A 606 14.98 18.54 -38.20
CA ASP A 606 13.85 18.02 -38.94
C ASP A 606 12.67 17.93 -37.99
N TYR A 607 11.77 18.90 -38.10
CA TYR A 607 10.39 18.74 -37.65
C TYR A 607 9.75 17.62 -38.49
N LEU A 608 10.00 16.37 -38.11
CA LEU A 608 9.20 15.26 -38.59
C LEU A 608 7.83 15.33 -37.90
N PHE A 609 6.90 16.08 -38.50
CA PHE A 609 5.46 15.91 -38.27
C PHE A 609 5.04 14.52 -38.78
N VAL A 610 5.36 13.45 -38.05
CA VAL A 610 4.84 12.10 -38.30
C VAL A 610 3.62 11.90 -37.40
N GLY A 611 2.46 12.35 -37.87
CA GLY A 611 1.18 12.22 -37.16
C GLY A 611 0.99 13.21 -36.00
N LYS A 612 -0.16 13.12 -35.33
CA LYS A 612 -0.58 14.01 -34.21
C LYS A 612 0.26 13.87 -32.92
N LYS A 613 1.41 13.21 -32.94
CA LYS A 613 2.28 13.06 -31.77
C LYS A 613 3.63 13.71 -32.02
N ARG A 614 3.99 14.61 -31.12
CA ARG A 614 5.29 15.28 -31.06
C ARG A 614 6.39 14.31 -30.68
N THR A 615 7.48 14.33 -31.42
CA THR A 615 8.81 14.09 -30.85
C THR A 615 9.40 15.47 -30.56
N LYS A 616 9.84 15.72 -29.31
CA LYS A 616 10.62 16.92 -29.00
C LYS A 616 11.85 16.89 -29.92
N PRO A 617 12.27 18.01 -30.53
CA PRO A 617 13.55 18.03 -31.22
C PRO A 617 14.63 17.63 -30.21
N ASP A 618 15.53 16.72 -30.62
CA ASP A 618 16.74 16.40 -29.87
C ASP A 618 17.65 17.64 -29.89
N MET A 619 17.32 18.61 -29.02
CA MET A 619 18.05 19.86 -28.86
C MET A 619 19.27 19.64 -27.97
N HIS A 620 20.37 20.32 -28.30
CA HIS A 620 21.56 20.37 -27.46
C HIS A 620 21.24 21.05 -26.13
N PHE A 621 21.01 20.23 -25.11
CA PHE A 621 20.59 20.65 -23.78
C PHE A 621 21.56 21.66 -23.16
N GLU A 622 22.86 21.47 -23.40
CA GLU A 622 23.95 22.34 -22.96
C GLU A 622 23.86 23.73 -23.59
N PHE A 623 23.63 23.80 -24.90
CA PHE A 623 23.49 25.09 -25.60
C PHE A 623 22.25 25.85 -25.14
N ILE A 624 21.10 25.16 -25.00
CA ILE A 624 19.87 25.82 -24.53
C ILE A 624 20.05 26.32 -23.09
N ASN A 625 20.69 25.54 -22.21
CA ASN A 625 21.01 25.97 -20.85
C ASN A 625 21.94 27.16 -20.81
N PHE A 626 22.94 27.18 -21.70
CA PHE A 626 23.85 28.30 -21.88
C PHE A 626 23.09 29.57 -22.33
N ILE A 627 22.23 29.47 -23.34
CA ILE A 627 21.36 30.57 -23.79
C ILE A 627 20.47 31.07 -22.65
N ARG A 628 19.80 30.17 -21.91
CA ARG A 628 18.97 30.56 -20.76
C ARG A 628 19.75 31.37 -19.73
N LEU A 629 20.99 30.97 -19.47
CA LEU A 629 21.88 31.69 -18.55
C LEU A 629 22.23 33.07 -19.11
N LEU A 630 22.63 33.17 -20.37
CA LEU A 630 22.96 34.47 -21.00
C LEU A 630 21.79 35.45 -20.91
N TYR A 631 20.58 35.02 -21.21
CA TYR A 631 19.40 35.89 -21.20
C TYR A 631 18.92 36.21 -19.78
N LYS A 632 19.01 35.26 -18.83
CA LYS A 632 18.60 35.50 -17.43
C LYS A 632 19.48 36.54 -16.74
N PHE A 633 20.77 36.56 -17.05
CA PHE A 633 21.75 37.46 -16.42
C PHE A 633 22.22 38.61 -17.33
N ASP A 634 21.56 38.82 -18.46
CA ASP A 634 21.83 39.90 -19.42
C ASP A 634 23.30 39.93 -19.91
N LEU A 635 23.82 38.76 -20.30
CA LEU A 635 25.23 38.56 -20.67
C LEU A 635 25.49 38.56 -22.17
N LEU A 636 24.48 38.79 -23.01
CA LEU A 636 24.59 38.73 -24.47
C LEU A 636 25.64 39.73 -25.01
N GLU A 637 25.63 40.97 -24.52
CA GLU A 637 26.58 42.00 -24.99
C GLU A 637 28.03 41.64 -24.64
N LYS A 638 28.25 41.11 -23.44
CA LYS A 638 29.56 40.64 -22.95
C LYS A 638 30.11 39.47 -23.78
N TYR A 639 29.24 38.79 -24.54
CA TYR A 639 29.59 37.63 -25.36
C TYR A 639 29.89 37.91 -26.82
N ASN A 640 29.70 39.16 -27.27
CA ASN A 640 30.00 39.50 -28.66
C ASN A 640 31.46 39.22 -29.04
N ASP A 641 32.39 39.29 -28.09
CA ASP A 641 33.83 39.05 -28.31
C ASP A 641 34.21 37.55 -28.37
N VAL A 642 33.35 36.65 -27.86
CA VAL A 642 33.61 35.19 -27.83
C VAL A 642 32.80 34.45 -28.90
N LYS A 643 31.88 35.14 -29.58
CA LYS A 643 31.04 34.60 -30.66
C LYS A 643 31.86 33.92 -31.76
N ASP A 644 32.99 34.51 -32.12
CA ASP A 644 33.89 34.00 -33.17
C ASP A 644 34.65 32.73 -32.74
N SER A 645 34.62 32.38 -31.46
CA SER A 645 35.21 31.14 -30.93
C SER A 645 34.31 29.93 -31.13
N PHE A 646 33.02 30.13 -31.40
CA PHE A 646 32.11 29.04 -31.75
C PHE A 646 32.28 28.68 -33.23
N VAL A 647 32.69 27.45 -33.50
CA VAL A 647 32.83 26.92 -34.86
C VAL A 647 31.56 26.17 -35.27
N ASP A 648 31.15 26.30 -36.53
CA ASP A 648 30.06 25.51 -37.15
C ASP A 648 28.69 25.60 -36.44
N LEU A 649 28.33 26.81 -35.99
CA LEU A 649 27.00 27.10 -35.45
C LEU A 649 25.91 27.00 -36.51
N ARG A 650 24.73 26.49 -36.10
CA ARG A 650 23.52 26.52 -36.92
C ARG A 650 22.83 27.87 -36.84
N ASP A 651 22.05 28.22 -37.86
CA ASP A 651 21.38 29.53 -37.96
C ASP A 651 20.56 29.88 -36.71
N TYR A 652 19.79 28.94 -36.14
CA TYR A 652 19.04 29.21 -34.91
C TYR A 652 19.95 29.50 -33.71
N MET A 653 21.12 28.87 -33.63
CA MET A 653 22.09 29.13 -32.57
C MET A 653 22.72 30.51 -32.75
N ILE A 654 23.06 30.87 -33.99
CA ILE A 654 23.56 32.20 -34.34
C ILE A 654 22.52 33.27 -33.97
N PHE A 655 21.24 33.00 -34.27
CA PHE A 655 20.13 33.85 -33.87
C PHE A 655 20.07 34.03 -32.36
N TYR A 656 20.08 32.96 -31.56
CA TYR A 656 20.01 33.09 -30.10
C TYR A 656 21.24 33.79 -29.48
N LEU A 657 22.41 33.68 -30.09
CA LEU A 657 23.61 34.38 -29.61
C LEU A 657 23.66 35.85 -30.01
N ASN A 658 23.01 36.24 -31.11
CA ASN A 658 23.00 37.61 -31.59
C ASN A 658 21.72 37.92 -32.39
N PRO A 659 20.57 38.04 -31.71
CA PRO A 659 19.29 38.09 -32.39
C PRO A 659 19.07 39.44 -33.09
N GLU A 660 19.68 40.52 -32.62
CA GLU A 660 19.53 41.86 -33.23
C GLU A 660 20.26 42.02 -34.55
N ARG A 661 21.39 41.31 -34.75
CA ARG A 661 22.18 41.34 -35.99
C ARG A 661 21.95 40.11 -36.87
N PHE A 662 21.00 39.26 -36.51
CA PHE A 662 20.66 38.08 -37.29
C PHE A 662 19.98 38.46 -38.60
N ASP A 663 20.30 37.76 -39.68
CA ASP A 663 19.68 37.98 -40.98
C ASP A 663 18.19 37.60 -40.94
N CYS A 664 17.32 38.61 -41.01
CA CYS A 664 15.88 38.41 -40.86
C CYS A 664 15.27 37.56 -41.99
N GLU A 665 15.91 37.46 -43.16
CA GLU A 665 15.44 36.59 -44.25
C GLU A 665 15.61 35.10 -43.91
N ASN A 666 16.57 34.78 -43.06
CA ASN A 666 16.87 33.41 -42.63
C ASN A 666 16.15 33.01 -41.34
N PHE A 667 15.43 33.93 -40.69
CA PHE A 667 14.74 33.66 -39.42
C PHE A 667 13.51 32.78 -39.61
N LYS A 668 13.32 31.81 -38.70
CA LYS A 668 12.16 30.92 -38.66
C LYS A 668 11.44 31.05 -37.31
N VAL A 669 10.13 31.31 -37.34
CA VAL A 669 9.30 31.49 -36.13
C VAL A 669 9.32 30.24 -35.23
N GLU A 670 9.49 29.07 -35.83
CA GLU A 670 9.64 27.78 -35.14
C GLU A 670 10.82 27.78 -34.14
N TRP A 671 11.85 28.60 -34.37
CA TRP A 671 12.99 28.69 -33.45
C TRP A 671 12.61 29.27 -32.10
N LEU A 672 11.53 30.05 -31.99
CA LEU A 672 11.03 30.55 -30.71
C LEU A 672 10.62 29.39 -29.77
N PHE A 673 10.37 28.20 -30.30
CA PHE A 673 10.01 27.02 -29.51
C PHE A 673 11.22 26.22 -29.00
N CYS A 674 12.44 26.68 -29.28
CA CYS A 674 13.66 26.04 -28.77
C CYS A 674 13.78 26.16 -27.24
N THR A 675 13.13 27.15 -26.63
CA THR A 675 13.04 27.32 -25.18
C THR A 675 11.75 28.05 -24.84
N TYR A 676 11.20 27.82 -23.64
CA TYR A 676 10.04 28.55 -23.11
C TYR A 676 10.44 29.48 -21.95
N GLU A 677 11.72 29.82 -21.87
CA GLU A 677 12.25 30.60 -20.75
C GLU A 677 11.75 32.06 -20.86
N PRO A 678 11.07 32.60 -19.82
CA PRO A 678 10.50 33.94 -19.87
C PRO A 678 11.52 35.04 -20.17
N SER A 679 12.75 34.93 -19.66
CA SER A 679 13.83 35.90 -19.91
C SER A 679 14.21 35.97 -21.38
N VAL A 680 14.22 34.84 -22.07
CA VAL A 680 14.54 34.74 -23.50
C VAL A 680 13.46 35.42 -24.32
N HIS A 681 12.18 35.07 -24.10
CA HIS A 681 11.08 35.65 -24.87
C HIS A 681 10.91 37.14 -24.63
N ARG A 682 11.06 37.63 -23.40
CA ARG A 682 10.99 39.06 -23.10
C ARG A 682 12.11 39.87 -23.77
N ALA A 683 13.27 39.27 -24.01
CA ALA A 683 14.34 39.91 -24.76
C ALA A 683 14.03 39.89 -26.27
N LEU A 684 13.62 38.73 -26.80
CA LEU A 684 13.30 38.57 -28.21
C LEU A 684 12.08 39.39 -28.66
N SER A 685 11.08 39.60 -27.79
CA SER A 685 9.87 40.38 -28.13
C SER A 685 10.14 41.87 -28.32
N LYS A 686 11.30 42.36 -27.85
CA LYS A 686 11.76 43.73 -28.10
C LYS A 686 12.35 43.91 -29.51
N ILE A 687 12.60 42.81 -30.23
CA ILE A 687 13.23 42.83 -31.55
C ILE A 687 12.14 42.92 -32.63
N SER A 688 12.14 44.02 -33.38
CA SER A 688 11.06 44.41 -34.29
C SER A 688 10.76 43.37 -35.38
N PHE A 689 11.80 42.79 -36.01
CA PHE A 689 11.60 41.79 -37.05
C PHE A 689 11.07 40.46 -36.49
N VAL A 690 11.50 40.06 -35.28
CA VAL A 690 11.00 38.85 -34.62
C VAL A 690 9.51 38.99 -34.33
N LYS A 691 9.10 40.12 -33.74
CA LYS A 691 7.68 40.41 -33.50
C LYS A 691 6.89 40.42 -34.81
N SER A 692 7.36 41.13 -35.83
CA SER A 692 6.68 41.22 -37.14
C SER A 692 6.54 39.87 -37.85
N ALA A 693 7.57 39.03 -37.77
CA ALA A 693 7.54 37.67 -38.30
C ALA A 693 6.53 36.81 -37.53
N PHE A 694 6.49 36.91 -36.20
CA PHE A 694 5.56 36.15 -35.38
C PHE A 694 4.10 36.61 -35.59
N ASP A 695 3.84 37.92 -35.65
CA ASP A 695 2.52 38.49 -35.98
C ASP A 695 1.98 37.94 -37.31
N SER A 696 2.84 37.89 -38.33
CA SER A 696 2.48 37.39 -39.66
C SER A 696 2.17 35.90 -39.61
N PHE A 697 2.98 35.13 -38.89
CA PHE A 697 2.77 33.69 -38.70
C PHE A 697 1.47 33.36 -37.95
N ILE A 698 1.11 34.13 -36.91
CA ILE A 698 -0.15 33.96 -36.17
C ILE A 698 -1.37 34.28 -37.05
N LYS A 699 -1.30 35.33 -37.88
CA LYS A 699 -2.38 35.70 -38.82
C LYS A 699 -2.69 34.59 -39.83
N GLU A 700 -1.70 33.76 -40.18
CA GLU A 700 -1.86 32.60 -41.06
C GLU A 700 -2.49 31.36 -40.38
N LYS A 701 -2.96 31.48 -39.13
CA LYS A 701 -3.73 30.48 -38.35
C LYS A 701 -3.02 29.14 -38.13
N LYS A 702 -1.84 29.15 -37.49
CA LYS A 702 -1.14 27.93 -37.07
C LYS A 702 -1.16 27.72 -35.56
N GLY A 703 -1.91 26.71 -35.09
CA GLY A 703 -1.78 26.03 -33.79
C GLY A 703 -2.11 26.84 -32.51
N ALA A 704 -2.71 26.18 -31.51
CA ALA A 704 -3.05 26.81 -30.22
C ALA A 704 -1.83 27.31 -29.43
N GLU A 705 -0.68 26.67 -29.59
CA GLU A 705 0.53 26.95 -28.79
C GLU A 705 1.32 28.16 -29.28
N TYR A 706 1.34 28.41 -30.59
CA TYR A 706 1.87 29.65 -31.13
C TYR A 706 1.06 30.82 -30.60
N LEU A 707 -0.27 30.66 -30.51
CA LEU A 707 -1.15 31.68 -29.93
C LEU A 707 -0.89 31.87 -28.44
N GLU A 708 -0.70 30.80 -27.66
CA GLU A 708 -0.37 30.87 -26.23
C GLU A 708 0.95 31.61 -26.00
N LEU A 709 2.04 31.18 -26.65
CA LEU A 709 3.36 31.82 -26.54
C LEU A 709 3.33 33.29 -26.97
N TYR A 710 2.65 33.57 -28.09
CA TYR A 710 2.48 34.92 -28.60
C TYR A 710 1.72 35.81 -27.61
N THR A 711 0.64 35.28 -27.04
CA THR A 711 -0.20 36.01 -26.08
C THR A 711 0.55 36.30 -24.78
N GLU A 712 1.39 35.37 -24.35
CA GLU A 712 2.12 35.49 -23.09
C GLU A 712 3.29 36.49 -23.17
N TYR A 713 3.99 36.59 -24.31
CA TYR A 713 5.25 37.33 -24.38
C TYR A 713 5.39 38.39 -25.50
N TYR A 714 4.57 38.32 -26.56
CA TYR A 714 4.76 39.10 -27.78
C TYR A 714 3.62 40.08 -28.11
N LEU A 715 2.46 39.96 -27.45
CA LEU A 715 1.46 41.04 -27.37
C LEU A 715 2.09 42.26 -26.70
#